data_AF-A0A0A6ZAJ5-F1
#
_entry.id   AF-A0A0A6ZAJ5-F1
#
_cell.length_a   1.000
_cell.length_b   1.000
_cell.length_c   1.000
_cell.angle_alpha   90.00
_cell.angle_beta   90.00
_cell.angle_gamma   90.00
#
_symmetry.space_group_name_H-M   'P 1'
#
loop_
_entity.id
_entity.type
_entity.pdbx_description
1 polymer ?
#
loop_
_entity_poly.entity_id
_entity_poly.type
_entity_poly.pdbx_seq_one_letter_code
_entity_poly.pdbx_strand_id
1 'polypeptide(L)'
;GHSQVANKEKPEETASLDKDTAVQKDVAVPWAEKLLLPDADLNHNNQALEKDADNLKMQENAAHLANLQQLCRICGVSFKTDRYKRSHPVHGPVDSETQELLRKKEKRATSWPELIAKVFKIDVRADIDTIHPTRFCHNCWSIIHRKFSNTPCEVYFARNNAMEWKPHSPNCTVCCTAHHGVKRKNQSSNLQMGKRLKLMAERAQKTKSVKKPALVNKNLMKKIANCKNTHLSTKLLAVDYPADFVKSISCQVCEHILADPVETTCSHLFCRTCILKCLKVMGSYCPSCRYPCFPTDLMSPVKSFLNILNSLAVRCPVKECDEEVLLGKYCHHLSSHKEMKGKDIYTHINKGGRPRQHLLSLTRRAQKHRLRELKLQVKAFAEKEEGGDIKAVCLTLFLLALRARNEHRQADELEAIMQGKGSGLHPAVCLAIRVNTFLSCSQYHKMYRTVKAITGRQIFQPLHALRTAEKALLPGYHPFEWKPPLKNVSANTEVGIIDGLSGLPHSVDDYPVDTIAKRFRYDAALVSALMDMEEDILEGMKARDLDDYLNGPFTVVVKESCDGMGDVSEKHGNGPAVPEKAVRFSFTLMSISITHGNENVRIFEEVKPNSELCCKPLCLMLADESDHETLTAILSPLIAERETMKNSVLLLEMGGILRTFKFIFRGTGYDEKLVREVEGLEASGSTYICTLCDATRLEAAQNLVLHSITRSHAENLERYEVWRSNPYHESIEELRDRVKGVSAKPFIETVPSIDALHCDIGNAAEFYKIFQFEIGEVYKNPNASKEERKRWQLTLDKHLRKKMNLKPIMRMNGNFARKLMTKETVEAVCELIKCQERHEALKELMDLYLKMKPVWRSSCPAKECPELLCQYSFNSQRFAELLSTKFKYRYEGKITNYFHKTLAHVPEIIERDGSIGAWASEGNESGNKLFRRFRKMNARQSKCYEMEDV
;
A
#
# COMPACT_ATOMS: atom_id res chain seq x y z
N GLY A 1 1.97 -6.45 41.66
CA GLY A 1 1.94 -7.70 42.43
C GLY A 1 1.67 -8.87 41.49
N HIS A 2 1.95 -10.10 41.94
CA HIS A 2 1.60 -11.40 41.34
C HIS A 2 2.07 -11.65 39.87
N SER A 3 3.12 -12.44 39.57
CA SER A 3 3.41 -13.89 39.80
C SER A 3 2.73 -14.82 38.76
N GLN A 4 3.34 -15.88 38.17
CA GLN A 4 4.65 -16.57 38.32
C GLN A 4 5.38 -16.68 36.95
N VAL A 5 6.67 -17.03 36.75
CA VAL A 5 7.82 -17.54 37.56
C VAL A 5 8.05 -19.07 37.59
N ALA A 6 8.56 -19.65 36.49
CA ALA A 6 9.41 -20.87 36.39
C ALA A 6 10.14 -20.84 35.00
N ASN A 7 11.44 -21.14 34.78
CA ASN A 7 12.37 -22.22 35.18
C ASN A 7 12.03 -23.59 34.53
N LYS A 8 12.98 -24.38 33.97
CA LYS A 8 14.45 -24.42 34.16
C LYS A 8 15.23 -25.09 32.97
N GLU A 9 16.47 -24.64 32.75
CA GLU A 9 17.72 -25.38 32.36
C GLU A 9 17.89 -26.23 31.06
N LYS A 10 19.16 -26.63 30.81
CA LYS A 10 19.78 -27.36 29.67
C LYS A 10 20.38 -28.72 30.19
N PRO A 11 21.45 -29.39 29.64
CA PRO A 11 22.19 -29.31 28.34
C PRO A 11 22.59 -30.69 27.72
N GLU A 12 23.54 -30.68 26.76
CA GLU A 12 24.52 -31.77 26.42
C GLU A 12 23.99 -33.12 25.81
N GLU A 13 24.74 -33.92 25.02
CA GLU A 13 26.05 -33.74 24.34
C GLU A 13 26.17 -34.51 22.98
N THR A 14 27.39 -34.89 22.55
CA THR A 14 27.78 -35.29 21.17
C THR A 14 28.15 -36.79 20.97
N ALA A 15 28.55 -37.14 19.73
CA ALA A 15 29.35 -38.34 19.33
C ALA A 15 28.60 -39.70 19.21
N SER A 16 29.02 -40.71 18.41
CA SER A 16 29.94 -40.77 17.23
C SER A 16 30.01 -42.20 16.62
N LEU A 17 30.22 -42.33 15.28
CA LEU A 17 30.87 -43.47 14.56
C LEU A 17 30.25 -44.90 14.68
N ASP A 18 30.49 -45.91 13.81
CA ASP A 18 30.83 -46.01 12.35
C ASP A 18 30.69 -47.50 11.85
N LYS A 19 30.94 -47.78 10.56
CA LYS A 19 31.19 -49.13 9.90
C LYS A 19 29.97 -50.06 9.67
N ASP A 20 29.70 -50.59 8.47
CA ASP A 20 30.38 -51.60 7.58
C ASP A 20 30.13 -53.07 8.03
N THR A 21 29.85 -54.11 7.20
CA THR A 21 29.85 -54.26 5.71
C THR A 21 28.88 -55.37 5.20
N ALA A 22 28.77 -55.49 3.87
CA ALA A 22 28.41 -56.59 2.93
C ALA A 22 28.39 -58.09 3.43
N VAL A 23 27.78 -59.15 2.80
CA VAL A 23 26.97 -59.34 1.55
C VAL A 23 26.30 -60.76 1.45
N GLN A 24 25.14 -60.88 0.77
CA GLN A 24 24.49 -62.04 0.06
C GLN A 24 24.30 -63.49 0.63
N LYS A 25 23.04 -64.00 0.45
CA LYS A 25 22.60 -65.33 -0.11
C LYS A 25 22.87 -66.66 0.65
N ASP A 26 22.23 -67.82 0.37
CA ASP A 26 21.31 -68.28 -0.72
C ASP A 26 20.32 -69.42 -0.25
N VAL A 27 19.72 -70.21 -1.19
CA VAL A 27 19.10 -71.59 -1.04
C VAL A 27 17.60 -71.67 -0.63
N ALA A 28 16.68 -72.51 -1.19
CA ALA A 28 16.52 -73.25 -2.47
C ALA A 28 15.03 -73.81 -2.61
N VAL A 29 14.31 -73.86 -3.77
CA VAL A 29 14.21 -74.90 -4.88
C VAL A 29 13.37 -76.18 -4.51
N PRO A 30 12.67 -76.95 -5.40
CA PRO A 30 12.29 -76.89 -6.86
C PRO A 30 10.73 -76.89 -7.08
N TRP A 31 9.96 -77.52 -8.01
CA TRP A 31 10.00 -78.27 -9.34
C TRP A 31 8.56 -78.03 -9.96
N ALA A 32 8.25 -77.76 -11.26
CA ALA A 32 8.19 -78.57 -12.50
C ALA A 32 7.32 -79.88 -12.43
N GLU A 33 6.68 -80.49 -13.46
CA GLU A 33 6.19 -80.23 -14.86
C GLU A 33 5.28 -81.46 -15.30
N LYS A 34 4.62 -81.73 -16.47
CA LYS A 34 4.45 -81.18 -17.85
C LYS A 34 3.25 -81.88 -18.61
N LEU A 35 2.43 -81.16 -19.42
CA LEU A 35 1.66 -81.59 -20.65
C LEU A 35 0.60 -82.76 -20.55
N LEU A 36 -0.35 -83.06 -21.49
CA LEU A 36 -0.73 -82.65 -22.88
C LEU A 36 -2.28 -82.88 -23.16
N LEU A 37 -2.78 -82.67 -24.40
CA LEU A 37 -4.22 -82.75 -24.87
C LEU A 37 -4.60 -84.10 -25.55
N PRO A 38 -5.90 -84.46 -25.72
CA PRO A 38 -6.60 -84.27 -27.03
C PRO A 38 -8.17 -84.05 -26.97
N ASP A 39 -8.84 -84.05 -28.14
CA ASP A 39 -10.23 -83.58 -28.43
C ASP A 39 -11.43 -84.54 -28.15
N ALA A 40 -12.65 -83.96 -28.03
CA ALA A 40 -13.94 -84.50 -28.51
C ALA A 40 -15.07 -83.41 -28.47
N ASP A 41 -16.17 -83.59 -29.21
CA ASP A 41 -17.28 -82.62 -29.43
C ASP A 41 -18.64 -83.40 -29.52
N LEU A 42 -19.88 -82.88 -29.68
CA LEU A 42 -20.45 -81.57 -30.06
C LEU A 42 -21.93 -81.50 -29.60
N ASN A 43 -22.40 -80.40 -28.97
CA ASN A 43 -23.81 -79.96 -29.18
C ASN A 43 -24.16 -78.48 -28.87
N HIS A 44 -25.29 -78.04 -29.43
CA HIS A 44 -25.65 -76.67 -29.79
C HIS A 44 -26.13 -75.69 -28.71
N ASN A 45 -25.78 -74.42 -28.94
CA ASN A 45 -26.60 -73.20 -28.88
C ASN A 45 -27.78 -73.13 -27.89
N ASN A 46 -27.56 -72.34 -26.82
CA ASN A 46 -28.37 -71.12 -26.59
C ASN A 46 -27.76 -70.18 -25.52
N GLN A 47 -26.73 -70.61 -24.78
CA GLN A 47 -26.03 -69.78 -23.79
C GLN A 47 -25.04 -68.75 -24.38
N ALA A 48 -24.85 -68.71 -25.71
CA ALA A 48 -23.83 -67.85 -26.34
C ALA A 48 -24.19 -66.36 -26.23
N LEU A 49 -25.41 -65.97 -26.61
CA LEU A 49 -25.77 -64.56 -26.79
C LEU A 49 -25.79 -63.73 -25.49
N GLU A 50 -26.09 -64.34 -24.34
CA GLU A 50 -25.99 -63.65 -23.05
C GLU A 50 -24.54 -63.58 -22.54
N LYS A 51 -23.75 -64.66 -22.73
CA LYS A 51 -22.31 -64.65 -22.43
C LYS A 51 -21.55 -63.65 -23.29
N ASP A 52 -21.89 -63.50 -24.56
CA ASP A 52 -21.26 -62.54 -25.46
C ASP A 52 -21.63 -61.10 -25.08
N ALA A 53 -22.87 -60.84 -24.66
CA ALA A 53 -23.29 -59.53 -24.18
C ALA A 53 -22.54 -59.09 -22.90
N ASP A 54 -22.40 -59.97 -21.91
CA ASP A 54 -21.63 -59.65 -20.70
C ASP A 54 -20.11 -59.70 -20.93
N ASN A 55 -19.59 -60.54 -21.84
CA ASN A 55 -18.19 -60.47 -22.27
C ASN A 55 -17.87 -59.13 -22.94
N LEU A 56 -18.70 -58.67 -23.89
CA LEU A 56 -18.57 -57.35 -24.52
C LEU A 56 -18.57 -56.24 -23.47
N LYS A 57 -19.47 -56.31 -22.48
CA LYS A 57 -19.58 -55.33 -21.40
C LYS A 57 -18.39 -55.37 -20.44
N MET A 58 -17.84 -56.55 -20.14
CA MET A 58 -16.59 -56.69 -19.39
C MET A 58 -15.39 -56.18 -20.19
N GLN A 59 -15.35 -56.42 -21.50
CA GLN A 59 -14.29 -55.97 -22.40
C GLN A 59 -14.33 -54.45 -22.62
N GLU A 60 -15.52 -53.85 -22.74
CA GLU A 60 -15.73 -52.40 -22.75
C GLU A 60 -15.31 -51.77 -21.41
N ASN A 61 -15.68 -52.37 -20.27
CA ASN A 61 -15.26 -51.87 -18.96
C ASN A 61 -13.75 -52.00 -18.75
N ALA A 62 -13.12 -53.09 -19.23
CA ALA A 62 -11.66 -53.25 -19.22
C ALA A 62 -10.96 -52.25 -20.14
N ALA A 63 -11.50 -51.99 -21.34
CA ALA A 63 -11.01 -50.95 -22.24
C ALA A 63 -11.20 -49.54 -21.66
N HIS A 64 -12.29 -49.29 -20.94
CA HIS A 64 -12.50 -48.05 -20.20
C HIS A 64 -11.46 -47.88 -19.09
N LEU A 65 -11.21 -48.92 -18.29
CA LEU A 65 -10.20 -48.93 -17.23
C LEU A 65 -8.79 -48.69 -17.79
N ALA A 66 -8.43 -49.36 -18.89
CA ALA A 66 -7.16 -49.17 -19.59
C ALA A 66 -7.01 -47.74 -20.13
N ASN A 67 -8.09 -47.11 -20.60
CA ASN A 67 -8.08 -45.71 -21.03
C ASN A 67 -8.00 -44.73 -19.84
N LEU A 68 -8.69 -44.99 -18.73
CA LEU A 68 -8.56 -44.20 -17.48
C LEU A 68 -7.12 -44.20 -16.97
N GLN A 69 -6.45 -45.36 -16.95
CA GLN A 69 -5.03 -45.49 -16.56
C GLN A 69 -4.07 -44.69 -17.45
N GLN A 70 -4.49 -44.25 -18.64
CA GLN A 70 -3.70 -43.40 -19.55
C GLN A 70 -3.94 -41.89 -19.33
N LEU A 71 -4.71 -41.49 -18.32
CA LEU A 71 -5.07 -40.10 -18.01
C LEU A 71 -4.56 -39.66 -16.62
N CYS A 72 -4.22 -38.38 -16.46
CA CYS A 72 -3.83 -37.80 -15.18
C CYS A 72 -5.06 -37.48 -14.30
N ARG A 73 -5.12 -38.02 -13.07
CA ARG A 73 -6.19 -37.78 -12.08
C ARG A 73 -6.52 -36.31 -11.81
N ILE A 74 -5.49 -35.45 -11.85
CA ILE A 74 -5.54 -34.05 -11.41
C ILE A 74 -5.97 -33.11 -12.55
N CYS A 75 -5.48 -33.32 -13.78
CA CYS A 75 -5.72 -32.40 -14.90
C CYS A 75 -6.44 -33.02 -16.12
N GLY A 76 -6.62 -34.34 -16.16
CA GLY A 76 -7.31 -35.05 -17.25
C GLY A 76 -6.54 -35.13 -18.58
N VAL A 77 -5.27 -34.74 -18.61
CA VAL A 77 -4.39 -34.87 -19.80
C VAL A 77 -3.84 -36.28 -19.89
N SER A 78 -3.68 -36.82 -21.11
CA SER A 78 -3.12 -38.16 -21.30
C SER A 78 -1.60 -38.19 -21.18
N PHE A 79 -1.08 -39.26 -20.55
CA PHE A 79 0.36 -39.52 -20.48
C PHE A 79 0.99 -39.74 -21.87
N LYS A 80 0.20 -40.17 -22.88
CA LYS A 80 0.66 -40.32 -24.27
C LYS A 80 1.03 -38.98 -24.93
N THR A 81 0.58 -37.86 -24.39
CA THR A 81 0.88 -36.49 -24.87
C THR A 81 1.94 -35.74 -24.06
N ASP A 82 2.48 -36.32 -22.98
CA ASP A 82 3.46 -35.65 -22.12
C ASP A 82 4.91 -36.00 -22.54
N ARG A 83 5.74 -34.99 -22.83
CA ARG A 83 7.10 -35.15 -23.36
C ARG A 83 8.01 -36.01 -22.48
N TYR A 84 7.74 -36.09 -21.18
CA TYR A 84 8.61 -36.75 -20.20
C TYR A 84 8.20 -38.19 -19.85
N LYS A 85 7.03 -38.67 -20.31
CA LYS A 85 6.45 -40.02 -20.07
C LYS A 85 6.33 -40.51 -18.61
N ARG A 86 6.84 -39.77 -17.62
CA ARG A 86 6.79 -40.12 -16.18
C ARG A 86 5.41 -39.83 -15.57
N SER A 87 4.94 -40.74 -14.72
CA SER A 87 3.71 -40.61 -13.93
C SER A 87 3.91 -41.14 -12.51
N HIS A 88 3.29 -40.47 -11.53
CA HIS A 88 3.45 -40.72 -10.10
C HIS A 88 2.12 -41.27 -9.53
N PRO A 89 2.14 -42.17 -8.52
CA PRO A 89 0.92 -42.74 -7.94
C PRO A 89 0.17 -41.72 -7.09
N VAL A 90 -1.17 -41.72 -7.16
CA VAL A 90 -2.02 -40.80 -6.36
C VAL A 90 -2.03 -41.18 -4.86
N HIS A 91 -1.82 -42.46 -4.56
CA HIS A 91 -1.81 -43.03 -3.21
C HIS A 91 -0.43 -43.58 -2.85
N GLY A 92 -0.15 -43.68 -1.55
CA GLY A 92 1.12 -44.16 -1.00
C GLY A 92 2.04 -43.04 -0.47
N PRO A 93 3.26 -43.40 -0.01
CA PRO A 93 4.25 -42.45 0.46
C PRO A 93 4.78 -41.58 -0.69
N VAL A 94 5.29 -40.39 -0.34
CA VAL A 94 5.97 -39.50 -1.29
C VAL A 94 7.28 -40.09 -1.80
N ASP A 95 7.71 -39.71 -3.02
CA ASP A 95 9.03 -40.10 -3.53
C ASP A 95 10.18 -39.43 -2.74
N SER A 96 11.36 -40.04 -2.75
CA SER A 96 12.50 -39.65 -1.90
C SER A 96 12.94 -38.20 -2.12
N GLU A 97 12.93 -37.72 -3.37
CA GLU A 97 13.24 -36.34 -3.75
C GLU A 97 12.27 -35.34 -3.09
N THR A 98 10.95 -35.60 -3.16
CA THR A 98 9.93 -34.79 -2.46
C THR A 98 10.04 -34.95 -0.93
N GLN A 99 10.36 -36.14 -0.44
CA GLN A 99 10.48 -36.42 1.00
C GLN A 99 11.63 -35.62 1.63
N GLU A 100 12.78 -35.49 0.97
CA GLU A 100 13.90 -34.71 1.50
C GLU A 100 13.61 -33.20 1.52
N LEU A 101 12.90 -32.69 0.49
CA LEU A 101 12.40 -31.31 0.48
C LEU A 101 11.43 -31.02 1.64
N LEU A 102 10.58 -31.99 1.99
CA LEU A 102 9.66 -31.86 3.13
C LEU A 102 10.39 -31.93 4.48
N ARG A 103 11.40 -32.82 4.65
CA ARG A 103 12.24 -32.89 5.86
C ARG A 103 12.86 -31.52 6.23
N LYS A 104 13.15 -30.68 5.23
CA LYS A 104 13.73 -29.34 5.39
C LYS A 104 12.70 -28.24 5.78
N LYS A 105 11.38 -28.51 5.81
CA LYS A 105 10.34 -27.48 6.11
C LYS A 105 9.11 -27.93 6.92
N GLU A 106 8.62 -29.18 6.81
CA GLU A 106 7.41 -29.64 7.54
C GLU A 106 7.53 -31.11 8.00
N LYS A 107 7.50 -31.34 9.33
CA LYS A 107 7.60 -32.69 9.93
C LYS A 107 6.29 -33.51 9.93
N ARG A 108 5.28 -33.19 9.10
CA ARG A 108 3.90 -33.74 9.25
C ARG A 108 3.18 -34.23 7.99
N ALA A 109 3.73 -34.10 6.78
CA ALA A 109 3.12 -34.65 5.57
C ALA A 109 4.02 -35.73 4.98
N THR A 110 3.51 -36.96 4.83
CA THR A 110 4.31 -38.13 4.40
C THR A 110 3.72 -38.87 3.19
N SER A 111 2.52 -38.49 2.75
CA SER A 111 1.74 -39.21 1.73
C SER A 111 1.27 -38.31 0.58
N TRP A 112 1.12 -38.90 -0.62
CA TRP A 112 0.63 -38.17 -1.80
C TRP A 112 -0.77 -37.55 -1.64
N PRO A 113 -1.78 -38.23 -1.06
CA PRO A 113 -3.11 -37.65 -0.87
C PRO A 113 -3.11 -36.33 -0.09
N GLU A 114 -2.22 -36.19 0.90
CA GLU A 114 -2.13 -34.97 1.72
C GLU A 114 -1.54 -33.79 0.94
N LEU A 115 -0.52 -34.03 0.12
CA LEU A 115 0.03 -33.00 -0.76
C LEU A 115 -0.96 -32.59 -1.84
N ILE A 116 -1.67 -33.55 -2.44
CA ILE A 116 -2.68 -33.28 -3.49
C ILE A 116 -3.84 -32.46 -2.92
N ALA A 117 -4.37 -32.81 -1.74
CA ALA A 117 -5.40 -32.03 -1.06
C ALA A 117 -4.91 -30.63 -0.66
N LYS A 118 -3.68 -30.51 -0.15
CA LYS A 118 -3.08 -29.23 0.29
C LYS A 118 -2.74 -28.28 -0.86
N VAL A 119 -2.27 -28.80 -1.99
CA VAL A 119 -1.83 -28.00 -3.15
C VAL A 119 -2.98 -27.71 -4.13
N PHE A 120 -3.84 -28.70 -4.40
CA PHE A 120 -4.88 -28.63 -5.46
C PHE A 120 -6.33 -28.61 -4.95
N LYS A 121 -6.57 -28.77 -3.64
CA LYS A 121 -7.93 -28.84 -3.04
C LYS A 121 -8.78 -30.01 -3.57
N ILE A 122 -8.14 -31.05 -4.09
CA ILE A 122 -8.79 -32.31 -4.50
C ILE A 122 -8.55 -33.32 -3.38
N ASP A 123 -9.60 -33.83 -2.76
CA ASP A 123 -9.48 -35.06 -1.98
C ASP A 123 -9.49 -36.26 -2.94
N VAL A 124 -8.64 -37.23 -2.64
CA VAL A 124 -8.45 -38.49 -3.38
C VAL A 124 -8.58 -39.70 -2.45
N ARG A 125 -8.76 -39.51 -1.14
CA ARG A 125 -8.80 -40.60 -0.14
C ARG A 125 -9.99 -41.56 -0.31
N ALA A 126 -11.00 -41.17 -1.09
CA ALA A 126 -12.16 -41.98 -1.46
C ALA A 126 -12.24 -42.25 -2.98
N ASP A 127 -11.12 -42.12 -3.71
CA ASP A 127 -11.05 -42.51 -5.12
C ASP A 127 -11.29 -44.02 -5.27
N ILE A 128 -12.01 -44.38 -6.34
CA ILE A 128 -12.28 -45.76 -6.73
C ILE A 128 -11.69 -45.99 -8.13
N ASP A 129 -10.79 -46.96 -8.26
CA ASP A 129 -9.98 -47.26 -9.46
C ASP A 129 -10.80 -47.48 -10.74
N THR A 130 -12.05 -47.94 -10.63
CA THR A 130 -12.96 -48.16 -11.77
C THR A 130 -13.60 -46.87 -12.31
N ILE A 131 -13.37 -45.74 -11.65
CA ILE A 131 -13.91 -44.42 -11.98
C ILE A 131 -12.79 -43.37 -12.11
N HIS A 132 -11.76 -43.48 -11.27
CA HIS A 132 -10.71 -42.47 -11.09
C HIS A 132 -9.35 -43.00 -11.55
N PRO A 133 -8.56 -42.23 -12.33
CA PRO A 133 -7.19 -42.62 -12.66
C PRO A 133 -6.31 -42.68 -11.40
N THR A 134 -5.56 -43.76 -11.22
CA THR A 134 -4.71 -44.01 -10.04
C THR A 134 -3.35 -43.28 -10.07
N ARG A 135 -3.05 -42.53 -11.15
CA ARG A 135 -1.78 -41.84 -11.37
C ARG A 135 -1.96 -40.39 -11.81
N PHE A 136 -0.94 -39.56 -11.58
CA PHE A 136 -0.87 -38.18 -12.05
C PHE A 136 0.44 -37.88 -12.80
N CYS A 137 0.45 -36.85 -13.64
CA CYS A 137 1.57 -36.57 -14.55
C CYS A 137 2.70 -35.78 -13.88
N HIS A 138 3.92 -35.90 -14.43
CA HIS A 138 5.10 -35.16 -14.00
C HIS A 138 4.91 -33.63 -14.03
N ASN A 139 4.01 -33.11 -14.87
CA ASN A 139 3.66 -31.68 -14.87
C ASN A 139 2.78 -31.26 -13.66
N CYS A 140 2.00 -32.16 -13.08
CA CYS A 140 1.32 -31.90 -11.80
C CYS A 140 2.27 -32.10 -10.62
N TRP A 141 3.15 -33.11 -10.68
CA TRP A 141 4.23 -33.32 -9.71
C TRP A 141 5.17 -32.12 -9.60
N SER A 142 5.63 -31.57 -10.73
CA SER A 142 6.53 -30.41 -10.74
C SER A 142 5.88 -29.14 -10.19
N ILE A 143 4.55 -29.03 -10.22
CA ILE A 143 3.80 -27.94 -9.58
C ILE A 143 3.72 -28.13 -8.06
N ILE A 144 3.58 -29.36 -7.55
CA ILE A 144 3.75 -29.66 -6.12
C ILE A 144 5.18 -29.27 -5.70
N HIS A 145 6.19 -29.79 -6.39
CA HIS A 145 7.61 -29.57 -6.11
C HIS A 145 7.99 -28.08 -6.11
N ARG A 146 7.52 -27.32 -7.11
CA ARG A 146 7.72 -25.86 -7.23
C ARG A 146 6.91 -25.01 -6.24
N LYS A 147 5.88 -25.56 -5.60
CA LYS A 147 5.17 -24.88 -4.49
C LYS A 147 5.95 -24.91 -3.17
N PHE A 148 6.89 -25.84 -2.99
CA PHE A 148 7.68 -26.00 -1.76
C PHE A 148 9.14 -25.54 -1.89
N SER A 149 9.69 -25.46 -3.11
CA SER A 149 10.97 -24.81 -3.41
C SER A 149 10.81 -23.29 -3.58
N ASN A 150 11.88 -22.51 -3.32
CA ASN A 150 11.79 -21.04 -3.15
C ASN A 150 11.78 -20.22 -4.46
N THR A 151 11.50 -20.81 -5.62
CA THR A 151 11.68 -20.16 -6.94
C THR A 151 10.40 -19.46 -7.42
N PRO A 152 10.41 -18.13 -7.67
CA PRO A 152 9.20 -17.40 -8.06
C PRO A 152 8.84 -17.60 -9.54
N CYS A 153 7.62 -18.06 -9.84
CA CYS A 153 7.05 -18.07 -11.18
C CYS A 153 5.50 -18.19 -11.12
N GLU A 154 4.78 -17.58 -12.07
CA GLU A 154 3.32 -17.74 -12.20
C GLU A 154 2.97 -19.10 -12.81
N VAL A 155 2.43 -20.01 -11.98
CA VAL A 155 1.94 -21.31 -12.46
C VAL A 155 0.57 -21.13 -13.12
N TYR A 156 0.55 -21.03 -14.45
CA TYR A 156 -0.69 -20.91 -15.22
C TYR A 156 -1.48 -22.22 -15.24
N PHE A 157 -2.53 -22.32 -14.41
CA PHE A 157 -3.46 -23.46 -14.43
C PHE A 157 -4.47 -23.33 -15.56
N ALA A 158 -4.50 -24.28 -16.49
CA ALA A 158 -5.36 -24.21 -17.68
C ALA A 158 -6.86 -24.49 -17.43
N ARG A 159 -7.23 -24.96 -16.22
CA ARG A 159 -8.62 -25.22 -15.78
C ARG A 159 -8.77 -24.88 -14.30
N ASN A 160 -9.72 -24.01 -13.94
CA ASN A 160 -9.94 -23.57 -12.55
C ASN A 160 -10.91 -24.45 -11.74
N ASN A 161 -11.46 -25.50 -12.33
CA ASN A 161 -12.36 -26.45 -11.66
C ASN A 161 -11.69 -27.83 -11.60
N ALA A 162 -11.96 -28.59 -10.54
CA ALA A 162 -11.53 -29.99 -10.43
C ALA A 162 -12.13 -30.84 -11.57
N MET A 163 -11.39 -31.87 -11.98
CA MET A 163 -11.83 -32.83 -12.98
C MET A 163 -12.86 -33.79 -12.34
N GLU A 164 -14.15 -33.64 -12.70
CA GLU A 164 -15.19 -34.62 -12.35
C GLU A 164 -14.98 -35.91 -13.14
N TRP A 165 -14.86 -37.03 -12.44
CA TRP A 165 -14.86 -38.38 -13.01
C TRP A 165 -16.22 -39.05 -12.74
N LYS A 166 -16.68 -39.92 -13.64
CA LYS A 166 -18.01 -40.56 -13.60
C LYS A 166 -17.89 -42.02 -14.05
N PRO A 167 -18.73 -42.94 -13.51
CA PRO A 167 -18.72 -44.35 -13.91
C PRO A 167 -18.90 -44.55 -15.42
N HIS A 168 -18.45 -45.71 -15.91
CA HIS A 168 -18.64 -46.09 -17.30
C HIS A 168 -20.13 -46.12 -17.68
N SER A 169 -20.44 -45.67 -18.89
CA SER A 169 -21.79 -45.58 -19.46
C SER A 169 -21.66 -45.52 -20.99
N PRO A 170 -22.69 -45.91 -21.77
CA PRO A 170 -22.57 -46.02 -23.24
C PRO A 170 -22.25 -44.71 -23.98
N ASN A 171 -22.34 -43.55 -23.31
CA ASN A 171 -21.94 -42.23 -23.84
C ASN A 171 -20.62 -41.72 -23.22
N CYS A 172 -19.72 -42.61 -22.79
CA CYS A 172 -18.52 -42.22 -22.04
C CYS A 172 -17.47 -41.51 -22.91
N THR A 173 -17.23 -40.24 -22.59
CA THR A 173 -16.25 -39.36 -23.29
C THR A 173 -14.79 -39.81 -23.17
N VAL A 174 -14.47 -40.78 -22.30
CA VAL A 174 -13.15 -41.43 -22.21
C VAL A 174 -12.97 -42.53 -23.27
N CYS A 175 -14.06 -43.18 -23.68
CA CYS A 175 -14.03 -44.27 -24.66
C CYS A 175 -14.18 -43.74 -26.09
N CYS A 176 -15.01 -42.72 -26.31
CA CYS A 176 -15.32 -42.18 -27.64
C CYS A 176 -14.16 -41.45 -28.35
N THR A 177 -12.98 -41.30 -27.74
CA THR A 177 -11.84 -40.57 -28.34
C THR A 177 -10.95 -41.40 -29.30
N ALA A 178 -11.26 -42.68 -29.52
CA ALA A 178 -10.36 -43.60 -30.24
C ALA A 178 -10.47 -43.59 -31.77
N HIS A 179 -11.59 -43.17 -32.37
CA HIS A 179 -11.82 -43.29 -33.82
C HIS A 179 -12.39 -42.01 -34.45
N HIS A 180 -11.62 -41.37 -35.35
CA HIS A 180 -12.09 -40.74 -36.60
C HIS A 180 -10.91 -40.09 -37.36
N GLY A 181 -10.82 -40.34 -38.68
CA GLY A 181 -9.83 -39.71 -39.56
C GLY A 181 -10.43 -39.16 -40.86
N VAL A 182 -10.34 -37.84 -41.06
CA VAL A 182 -9.88 -37.14 -42.30
C VAL A 182 -10.27 -37.83 -43.64
N LYS A 183 -11.10 -37.28 -44.55
CA LYS A 183 -11.48 -35.88 -44.89
C LYS A 183 -12.92 -35.88 -45.55
N ARG A 184 -13.39 -35.10 -46.55
CA ARG A 184 -12.80 -34.09 -47.49
C ARG A 184 -13.76 -32.92 -47.86
N LYS A 185 -14.80 -33.14 -48.70
CA LYS A 185 -15.72 -32.16 -49.35
C LYS A 185 -16.94 -32.92 -49.95
N ASN A 186 -18.11 -32.37 -50.30
CA ASN A 186 -18.58 -30.97 -50.41
C ASN A 186 -20.11 -30.82 -50.12
N GLN A 187 -20.63 -29.58 -50.20
CA GLN A 187 -22.02 -29.04 -50.25
C GLN A 187 -23.23 -29.97 -50.63
N SER A 188 -24.51 -29.67 -50.30
CA SER A 188 -25.16 -28.88 -49.22
C SER A 188 -26.71 -28.80 -49.41
N SER A 189 -27.53 -28.91 -48.34
CA SER A 189 -28.88 -28.30 -48.26
C SER A 189 -29.41 -28.24 -46.80
N ASN A 190 -30.53 -27.53 -46.55
CA ASN A 190 -31.06 -27.21 -45.21
C ASN A 190 -32.07 -28.26 -44.69
N LEU A 191 -32.42 -28.32 -43.40
CA LEU A 191 -33.65 -27.80 -42.73
C LEU A 191 -33.61 -28.27 -41.23
N GLN A 192 -34.23 -27.69 -40.18
CA GLN A 192 -34.56 -26.30 -39.78
C GLN A 192 -34.59 -26.20 -38.21
N MET A 193 -34.59 -24.96 -37.68
CA MET A 193 -35.15 -24.51 -36.36
C MET A 193 -34.48 -24.98 -35.04
N GLY A 194 -34.34 -24.14 -33.99
CA GLY A 194 -34.75 -22.73 -33.86
C GLY A 194 -34.36 -21.98 -32.56
N LYS A 195 -34.31 -20.64 -32.65
CA LYS A 195 -34.39 -19.61 -31.58
C LYS A 195 -35.81 -19.66 -30.90
N ARG A 196 -36.23 -18.83 -29.91
CA ARG A 196 -35.69 -17.60 -29.29
C ARG A 196 -36.35 -17.34 -27.91
N LEU A 197 -35.53 -16.93 -26.95
CA LEU A 197 -35.74 -15.98 -25.82
C LEU A 197 -37.16 -15.43 -25.48
N LYS A 198 -37.41 -15.33 -24.14
CA LYS A 198 -38.02 -14.19 -23.38
C LYS A 198 -39.55 -13.94 -23.52
N LEU A 199 -40.27 -13.21 -22.64
CA LEU A 199 -40.04 -12.62 -21.29
C LEU A 199 -41.40 -12.29 -20.63
N MET A 200 -41.48 -12.28 -19.28
CA MET A 200 -42.44 -11.47 -18.46
C MET A 200 -43.96 -11.71 -18.72
N ALA A 201 -44.92 -11.13 -17.99
CA ALA A 201 -44.88 -10.08 -16.93
C ALA A 201 -45.79 -10.41 -15.71
N GLU A 202 -45.83 -9.49 -14.74
CA GLU A 202 -46.58 -9.60 -13.48
C GLU A 202 -48.08 -9.23 -13.62
N ARG A 203 -48.84 -9.40 -12.52
CA ARG A 203 -50.27 -9.04 -12.42
C ARG A 203 -50.48 -7.64 -11.83
N ALA A 204 -51.45 -6.90 -12.35
CA ALA A 204 -52.08 -5.76 -11.67
C ALA A 204 -53.31 -6.19 -10.83
N GLN A 205 -53.87 -5.29 -10.01
CA GLN A 205 -54.88 -5.60 -8.98
C GLN A 205 -56.35 -5.27 -9.35
N LYS A 206 -57.26 -5.95 -8.63
CA LYS A 206 -58.56 -5.47 -8.05
C LYS A 206 -59.82 -5.21 -8.92
N THR A 207 -60.78 -6.15 -8.77
CA THR A 207 -62.19 -5.98 -8.34
C THR A 207 -63.14 -4.97 -9.02
N LYS A 208 -64.31 -5.46 -9.51
CA LYS A 208 -65.63 -5.22 -8.86
C LYS A 208 -66.82 -5.99 -9.50
N SER A 209 -67.84 -6.23 -8.67
CA SER A 209 -69.27 -6.52 -9.00
C SER A 209 -69.68 -7.91 -9.53
N VAL A 210 -70.99 -8.18 -9.45
CA VAL A 210 -71.66 -9.50 -9.51
C VAL A 210 -72.91 -9.43 -10.41
N LYS A 211 -73.23 -10.52 -11.13
CA LYS A 211 -74.61 -10.83 -11.60
C LYS A 211 -74.80 -12.34 -11.88
N LYS A 212 -76.07 -12.76 -12.02
CA LYS A 212 -76.59 -14.14 -11.97
C LYS A 212 -76.26 -15.00 -13.23
N PRO A 213 -76.38 -16.35 -13.18
CA PRO A 213 -75.81 -17.25 -14.18
C PRO A 213 -76.60 -17.28 -15.51
N ALA A 214 -75.89 -17.53 -16.61
CA ALA A 214 -76.48 -17.69 -17.95
C ALA A 214 -75.85 -18.87 -18.73
N LEU A 215 -76.74 -19.61 -19.38
CA LEU A 215 -76.61 -20.53 -20.53
C LEU A 215 -75.21 -20.98 -21.02
N VAL A 216 -75.03 -22.29 -21.21
CA VAL A 216 -73.84 -22.89 -21.86
C VAL A 216 -73.77 -22.46 -23.34
N ASN A 217 -72.98 -21.43 -23.62
CA ASN A 217 -72.89 -20.82 -24.95
C ASN A 217 -72.02 -21.66 -25.92
N LYS A 218 -72.62 -22.68 -26.55
CA LYS A 218 -71.96 -23.57 -27.54
C LYS A 218 -71.25 -22.81 -28.67
N ASN A 219 -71.72 -21.61 -29.04
CA ASN A 219 -71.09 -20.79 -30.08
C ASN A 219 -69.74 -20.21 -29.66
N LEU A 220 -69.46 -20.08 -28.36
CA LEU A 220 -68.14 -19.71 -27.85
C LEU A 220 -67.15 -20.88 -27.91
N MET A 221 -67.58 -22.10 -27.54
CA MET A 221 -66.77 -23.33 -27.64
C MET A 221 -66.22 -23.53 -29.07
N LYS A 222 -67.10 -23.42 -30.07
CA LYS A 222 -66.74 -23.56 -31.49
C LYS A 222 -65.72 -22.51 -31.95
N LYS A 223 -65.80 -21.27 -31.44
CA LYS A 223 -64.81 -20.20 -31.71
C LYS A 223 -63.47 -20.45 -31.03
N ILE A 224 -63.44 -21.01 -29.81
CA ILE A 224 -62.20 -21.34 -29.09
C ILE A 224 -61.47 -22.52 -29.75
N ALA A 225 -62.20 -23.55 -30.18
CA ALA A 225 -61.61 -24.70 -30.86
C ALA A 225 -61.04 -24.34 -32.24
N ASN A 226 -61.79 -23.57 -33.04
CA ASN A 226 -61.47 -23.15 -34.41
C ASN A 226 -60.76 -24.24 -35.25
N CYS A 227 -61.47 -25.35 -35.48
CA CYS A 227 -61.00 -26.53 -36.21
C CYS A 227 -61.67 -26.71 -37.59
N LYS A 228 -62.31 -25.65 -38.12
CA LYS A 228 -63.10 -25.70 -39.36
C LYS A 228 -62.33 -26.21 -40.58
N ASN A 229 -61.02 -25.96 -40.61
CA ASN A 229 -60.13 -26.35 -41.70
C ASN A 229 -59.23 -27.55 -41.32
N THR A 230 -59.53 -28.27 -40.22
CA THR A 230 -58.69 -29.37 -39.71
C THR A 230 -59.44 -30.67 -39.43
N HIS A 231 -60.73 -30.63 -39.06
CA HIS A 231 -61.53 -31.84 -38.80
C HIS A 231 -62.68 -31.95 -39.82
N LEU A 232 -63.04 -33.16 -40.21
CA LEU A 232 -64.08 -33.42 -41.22
C LEU A 232 -65.48 -33.16 -40.66
N SER A 233 -66.33 -32.51 -41.47
CA SER A 233 -67.74 -32.34 -41.13
C SER A 233 -68.48 -33.67 -41.21
N THR A 234 -69.45 -33.90 -40.33
CA THR A 234 -70.37 -35.04 -40.40
C THR A 234 -71.16 -35.09 -41.71
N LYS A 235 -71.31 -33.96 -42.42
CA LYS A 235 -71.90 -33.86 -43.77
C LYS A 235 -71.08 -34.51 -44.89
N LEU A 236 -69.91 -35.09 -44.59
CA LEU A 236 -69.06 -35.79 -45.57
C LEU A 236 -69.18 -37.31 -45.48
N LEU A 237 -69.96 -37.85 -44.53
CA LEU A 237 -70.26 -39.28 -44.46
C LEU A 237 -70.99 -39.72 -45.75
N ALA A 238 -70.59 -40.86 -46.31
CA ALA A 238 -71.19 -41.41 -47.54
C ALA A 238 -72.60 -42.01 -47.32
N VAL A 239 -72.93 -42.35 -46.08
CA VAL A 239 -74.16 -43.05 -45.67
C VAL A 239 -74.89 -42.22 -44.61
N ASP A 240 -76.21 -42.08 -44.76
CA ASP A 240 -77.08 -41.39 -43.81
C ASP A 240 -77.35 -42.27 -42.56
N TYR A 241 -76.55 -42.05 -41.51
CA TYR A 241 -76.73 -42.73 -40.23
C TYR A 241 -77.76 -42.01 -39.32
N PRO A 242 -78.44 -42.74 -38.40
CA PRO A 242 -79.34 -42.13 -37.42
C PRO A 242 -78.68 -41.02 -36.59
N ALA A 243 -79.44 -39.98 -36.26
CA ALA A 243 -78.92 -38.75 -35.64
C ALA A 243 -78.14 -38.99 -34.33
N ASP A 244 -78.57 -39.93 -33.48
CA ASP A 244 -77.86 -40.25 -32.24
C ASP A 244 -76.56 -41.04 -32.46
N PHE A 245 -76.44 -41.80 -33.56
CA PHE A 245 -75.18 -42.41 -33.98
C PHE A 245 -74.21 -41.35 -34.49
N VAL A 246 -74.66 -40.45 -35.39
CA VAL A 246 -73.84 -39.32 -35.88
C VAL A 246 -73.34 -38.45 -34.70
N LYS A 247 -74.18 -38.27 -33.69
CA LYS A 247 -73.86 -37.55 -32.45
C LYS A 247 -72.81 -38.26 -31.59
N SER A 248 -72.83 -39.59 -31.48
CA SER A 248 -71.85 -40.35 -30.68
C SER A 248 -70.44 -40.37 -31.29
N ILE A 249 -70.32 -40.37 -32.63
CA ILE A 249 -69.05 -40.23 -33.36
C ILE A 249 -68.57 -38.77 -33.51
N SER A 250 -69.31 -37.81 -32.96
CA SER A 250 -69.01 -36.37 -33.07
C SER A 250 -68.40 -35.78 -31.80
N CYS A 251 -67.47 -34.84 -31.99
CA CYS A 251 -66.83 -34.11 -30.89
C CYS A 251 -67.78 -33.10 -30.25
N GLN A 252 -68.05 -33.24 -28.94
CA GLN A 252 -69.04 -32.41 -28.23
C GLN A 252 -68.65 -30.91 -28.10
N VAL A 253 -67.46 -30.51 -28.55
CA VAL A 253 -67.00 -29.10 -28.63
C VAL A 253 -67.17 -28.48 -30.02
N CYS A 254 -67.06 -29.27 -31.10
CA CYS A 254 -67.06 -28.74 -32.47
C CYS A 254 -68.06 -29.39 -33.43
N GLU A 255 -68.74 -30.48 -33.06
CA GLU A 255 -69.76 -31.20 -33.86
C GLU A 255 -69.23 -31.75 -35.20
N HIS A 256 -67.90 -31.83 -35.35
CA HIS A 256 -67.21 -32.53 -36.44
C HIS A 256 -66.94 -33.99 -36.03
N ILE A 257 -66.65 -34.85 -37.02
CA ILE A 257 -66.23 -36.25 -36.78
C ILE A 257 -64.97 -36.25 -35.89
N LEU A 258 -64.91 -37.15 -34.92
CA LEU A 258 -63.82 -37.22 -33.95
C LEU A 258 -62.45 -37.51 -34.59
N ALA A 259 -61.61 -36.48 -34.73
CA ALA A 259 -60.20 -36.60 -35.11
C ALA A 259 -59.32 -36.66 -33.85
N ASP A 260 -58.47 -37.70 -33.73
CA ASP A 260 -57.72 -38.04 -32.50
C ASP A 260 -58.66 -38.05 -31.27
N PRO A 261 -59.60 -39.00 -31.20
CA PRO A 261 -60.58 -39.08 -30.12
C PRO A 261 -59.91 -39.35 -28.78
N VAL A 262 -60.26 -38.56 -27.78
CA VAL A 262 -59.96 -38.81 -26.38
C VAL A 262 -61.24 -38.80 -25.55
N GLU A 263 -61.26 -39.67 -24.55
CA GLU A 263 -62.30 -39.78 -23.55
C GLU A 263 -61.84 -39.11 -22.26
N THR A 264 -62.71 -38.32 -21.64
CA THR A 264 -62.49 -37.78 -20.30
C THR A 264 -62.89 -38.80 -19.22
N THR A 265 -62.43 -38.62 -17.99
CA THR A 265 -62.84 -39.40 -16.80
C THR A 265 -64.35 -39.39 -16.50
N CYS A 266 -65.13 -38.54 -17.18
CA CYS A 266 -66.59 -38.50 -17.14
C CYS A 266 -67.23 -39.00 -18.46
N SER A 267 -66.53 -39.87 -19.20
CA SER A 267 -66.93 -40.54 -20.45
C SER A 267 -67.50 -39.64 -21.55
N HIS A 268 -67.04 -38.38 -21.64
CA HIS A 268 -67.36 -37.50 -22.75
C HIS A 268 -66.24 -37.51 -23.79
N LEU A 269 -66.62 -37.68 -25.07
CA LEU A 269 -65.70 -37.79 -26.20
C LEU A 269 -65.41 -36.44 -26.86
N PHE A 270 -64.13 -36.17 -27.11
CA PHE A 270 -63.65 -34.96 -27.78
C PHE A 270 -62.47 -35.26 -28.72
N CYS A 271 -62.23 -34.40 -29.71
CA CYS A 271 -60.94 -34.37 -30.40
C CYS A 271 -59.87 -33.86 -29.41
N ARG A 272 -58.71 -34.50 -29.32
CA ARG A 272 -57.60 -34.12 -28.42
C ARG A 272 -57.21 -32.65 -28.54
N THR A 273 -57.16 -32.15 -29.77
CA THR A 273 -56.85 -30.74 -30.09
C THR A 273 -57.92 -29.76 -29.61
N CYS A 274 -59.19 -30.17 -29.56
CA CYS A 274 -60.30 -29.33 -29.11
C CYS A 274 -60.36 -29.25 -27.58
N ILE A 275 -60.28 -30.39 -26.88
CA ILE A 275 -60.31 -30.40 -25.41
C ILE A 275 -59.10 -29.66 -24.82
N LEU A 276 -57.89 -29.87 -25.34
CA LEU A 276 -56.69 -29.17 -24.87
C LEU A 276 -56.71 -27.65 -25.13
N LYS A 277 -57.42 -27.18 -26.18
CA LYS A 277 -57.69 -25.74 -26.39
C LYS A 277 -58.69 -25.21 -25.37
N CYS A 278 -59.79 -25.93 -25.13
CA CYS A 278 -60.80 -25.53 -24.15
C CYS A 278 -60.24 -25.47 -22.72
N LEU A 279 -59.51 -26.49 -22.26
CA LEU A 279 -58.91 -26.53 -20.92
C LEU A 279 -57.94 -25.36 -20.68
N LYS A 280 -57.19 -24.93 -21.71
CA LYS A 280 -56.29 -23.76 -21.63
C LYS A 280 -57.00 -22.41 -21.51
N VAL A 281 -58.27 -22.31 -21.91
CA VAL A 281 -59.04 -21.05 -21.93
C VAL A 281 -60.10 -21.01 -20.83
N MET A 282 -60.63 -22.16 -20.41
CA MET A 282 -61.72 -22.29 -19.44
C MET A 282 -61.31 -22.93 -18.11
N GLY A 283 -60.07 -23.42 -17.98
CA GLY A 283 -59.57 -24.14 -16.81
C GLY A 283 -59.84 -25.66 -16.87
N SER A 284 -59.41 -26.37 -15.82
CA SER A 284 -59.39 -27.85 -15.74
C SER A 284 -60.76 -28.50 -15.51
N TYR A 285 -61.73 -28.21 -16.38
CA TYR A 285 -63.10 -28.71 -16.30
C TYR A 285 -63.61 -29.20 -17.66
N CYS A 286 -64.36 -30.31 -17.67
CA CYS A 286 -64.96 -30.88 -18.87
C CYS A 286 -65.95 -29.88 -19.53
N PRO A 287 -65.80 -29.56 -20.84
CA PRO A 287 -66.69 -28.64 -21.54
C PRO A 287 -68.19 -29.00 -21.51
N SER A 288 -68.52 -30.29 -21.44
CA SER A 288 -69.91 -30.77 -21.51
C SER A 288 -70.64 -30.79 -20.16
N CYS A 289 -69.98 -31.27 -19.10
CA CYS A 289 -70.59 -31.50 -17.78
C CYS A 289 -69.93 -30.74 -16.62
N ARG A 290 -68.84 -30.00 -16.88
CA ARG A 290 -68.01 -29.27 -15.89
C ARG A 290 -67.35 -30.12 -14.79
N TYR A 291 -67.33 -31.45 -14.92
CA TYR A 291 -66.54 -32.31 -14.04
C TYR A 291 -65.04 -31.97 -14.11
N PRO A 292 -64.27 -31.99 -13.00
CA PRO A 292 -62.84 -31.72 -13.03
C PRO A 292 -62.08 -32.67 -13.97
N CYS A 293 -61.19 -32.12 -14.79
CA CYS A 293 -60.41 -32.89 -15.76
C CYS A 293 -59.11 -32.14 -16.11
N PHE A 294 -57.97 -32.78 -15.85
CA PHE A 294 -56.64 -32.27 -16.18
C PHE A 294 -56.13 -32.89 -17.51
N PRO A 295 -55.17 -32.24 -18.19
CA PRO A 295 -54.63 -32.75 -19.47
C PRO A 295 -53.97 -34.14 -19.40
N THR A 296 -53.64 -34.61 -18.19
CA THR A 296 -53.12 -35.95 -17.88
C THR A 296 -54.19 -37.04 -17.94
N ASP A 297 -55.47 -36.68 -17.78
CA ASP A 297 -56.56 -37.62 -17.48
C ASP A 297 -57.36 -37.99 -18.75
N LEU A 298 -56.78 -37.69 -19.93
CA LEU A 298 -57.38 -37.86 -21.24
C LEU A 298 -56.96 -39.20 -21.85
N MET A 299 -57.84 -40.19 -21.71
CA MET A 299 -57.60 -41.57 -22.16
C MET A 299 -57.99 -41.75 -23.63
N SER A 300 -57.46 -42.81 -24.26
CA SER A 300 -57.98 -43.28 -25.54
C SER A 300 -59.28 -44.07 -25.32
N PRO A 301 -60.33 -43.89 -26.15
CA PRO A 301 -61.48 -44.78 -26.16
C PRO A 301 -61.09 -46.23 -26.49
N VAL A 302 -62.00 -47.15 -26.18
CA VAL A 302 -61.85 -48.59 -26.45
C VAL A 302 -61.61 -48.89 -27.94
N LYS A 303 -60.73 -49.86 -28.23
CA LYS A 303 -60.30 -50.20 -29.60
C LYS A 303 -61.46 -50.56 -30.55
N SER A 304 -62.54 -51.15 -30.04
CA SER A 304 -63.75 -51.44 -30.82
C SER A 304 -64.40 -50.19 -31.39
N PHE A 305 -64.54 -49.12 -30.58
CA PHE A 305 -65.06 -47.82 -31.04
C PHE A 305 -64.14 -47.18 -32.09
N LEU A 306 -62.81 -47.25 -31.88
CA LEU A 306 -61.84 -46.74 -32.85
C LEU A 306 -61.90 -47.49 -34.19
N ASN A 307 -62.09 -48.80 -34.18
CA ASN A 307 -62.25 -49.60 -35.40
C ASN A 307 -63.53 -49.22 -36.16
N ILE A 308 -64.66 -49.07 -35.46
CA ILE A 308 -65.93 -48.62 -36.05
C ILE A 308 -65.77 -47.23 -36.67
N LEU A 309 -65.16 -46.29 -35.94
CA LEU A 309 -64.91 -44.93 -36.43
C LEU A 309 -64.02 -44.92 -37.69
N ASN A 310 -62.95 -45.71 -37.70
CA ASN A 310 -62.05 -45.83 -38.85
C ASN A 310 -62.69 -46.51 -40.08
N SER A 311 -63.74 -47.31 -39.89
CA SER A 311 -64.49 -47.96 -40.98
C SER A 311 -65.60 -47.11 -41.61
N LEU A 312 -65.83 -45.88 -41.12
CA LEU A 312 -66.80 -44.96 -41.73
C LEU A 312 -66.32 -44.52 -43.12
N ALA A 313 -67.17 -44.64 -44.13
CA ALA A 313 -66.90 -44.12 -45.48
C ALA A 313 -67.18 -42.60 -45.56
N VAL A 314 -66.25 -41.86 -46.15
CA VAL A 314 -66.27 -40.39 -46.26
C VAL A 314 -65.96 -39.97 -47.69
N ARG A 315 -66.76 -39.06 -48.26
CA ARG A 315 -66.52 -38.48 -49.59
C ARG A 315 -65.43 -37.42 -49.56
N CYS A 316 -64.57 -37.40 -50.57
CA CYS A 316 -63.54 -36.39 -50.70
C CYS A 316 -64.14 -34.99 -51.02
N PRO A 317 -63.76 -33.91 -50.33
CA PRO A 317 -64.24 -32.55 -50.61
C PRO A 317 -63.38 -31.80 -51.65
N VAL A 318 -62.50 -32.51 -52.36
CA VAL A 318 -61.64 -31.94 -53.41
C VAL A 318 -62.39 -32.01 -54.75
N LYS A 319 -62.55 -30.88 -55.44
CA LYS A 319 -63.13 -30.87 -56.80
C LYS A 319 -62.30 -31.76 -57.72
N GLU A 320 -62.97 -32.49 -58.61
CA GLU A 320 -62.40 -33.52 -59.49
C GLU A 320 -61.99 -34.83 -58.76
N CYS A 321 -62.58 -35.12 -57.59
CA CYS A 321 -62.34 -36.38 -56.89
C CYS A 321 -63.59 -36.86 -56.11
N ASP A 322 -64.34 -37.79 -56.70
CA ASP A 322 -65.59 -38.34 -56.13
C ASP A 322 -65.40 -39.70 -55.40
N GLU A 323 -64.19 -40.03 -54.95
CA GLU A 323 -63.92 -41.29 -54.23
C GLU A 323 -64.54 -41.32 -52.83
N GLU A 324 -65.16 -42.45 -52.48
CA GLU A 324 -65.58 -42.76 -51.10
C GLU A 324 -64.47 -43.50 -50.36
N VAL A 325 -63.87 -42.86 -49.35
CA VAL A 325 -62.67 -43.36 -48.67
C VAL A 325 -62.97 -43.64 -47.20
N LEU A 326 -62.54 -44.81 -46.71
CA LEU A 326 -62.60 -45.15 -45.28
C LEU A 326 -61.81 -44.12 -44.45
N LEU A 327 -62.40 -43.60 -43.37
CA LEU A 327 -61.84 -42.53 -42.53
C LEU A 327 -60.38 -42.81 -42.11
N GLY A 328 -60.07 -44.06 -41.74
CA GLY A 328 -58.71 -44.47 -41.36
C GLY A 328 -57.66 -44.38 -42.49
N LYS A 329 -58.08 -44.35 -43.76
CA LYS A 329 -57.20 -44.20 -44.95
C LYS A 329 -57.22 -42.80 -45.56
N TYR A 330 -58.19 -41.96 -45.18
CA TYR A 330 -58.42 -40.63 -45.75
C TYR A 330 -57.18 -39.71 -45.75
N CYS A 331 -56.35 -39.76 -44.69
CA CYS A 331 -55.12 -38.97 -44.61
C CYS A 331 -54.06 -39.35 -45.67
N HIS A 332 -54.07 -40.60 -46.16
CA HIS A 332 -53.17 -41.05 -47.22
C HIS A 332 -53.67 -40.56 -48.59
N HIS A 333 -54.98 -40.71 -48.86
CA HIS A 333 -55.63 -40.13 -50.05
C HIS A 333 -55.45 -38.60 -50.12
N LEU A 334 -55.58 -37.87 -49.01
CA LEU A 334 -55.35 -36.42 -49.01
C LEU A 334 -53.88 -36.00 -49.19
N SER A 335 -52.94 -36.96 -49.21
CA SER A 335 -51.52 -36.70 -49.47
C SER A 335 -51.17 -36.72 -50.96
N SER A 336 -51.76 -37.60 -51.77
CA SER A 336 -51.54 -37.59 -53.24
C SER A 336 -52.02 -36.27 -53.88
N HIS A 337 -53.13 -35.70 -53.38
CA HIS A 337 -53.61 -34.38 -53.77
C HIS A 337 -52.65 -33.21 -53.48
N LYS A 338 -51.63 -33.39 -52.62
CA LYS A 338 -50.66 -32.34 -52.28
C LYS A 338 -49.43 -32.30 -53.19
N GLU A 339 -49.07 -33.42 -53.82
CA GLU A 339 -47.82 -33.50 -54.60
C GLU A 339 -47.89 -32.66 -55.89
N MET A 340 -49.09 -32.41 -56.43
CA MET A 340 -49.30 -31.56 -57.61
C MET A 340 -49.37 -30.04 -57.36
N LYS A 341 -49.22 -29.54 -56.11
CA LYS A 341 -49.32 -28.09 -55.80
C LYS A 341 -48.13 -27.54 -54.99
N GLY A 342 -46.92 -28.00 -55.30
CA GLY A 342 -45.68 -27.66 -54.59
C GLY A 342 -44.83 -26.54 -55.21
N LYS A 343 -45.26 -25.27 -55.20
CA LYS A 343 -44.35 -24.10 -55.33
C LYS A 343 -44.67 -22.97 -54.35
N ASP A 344 -43.61 -22.50 -53.70
CA ASP A 344 -43.40 -21.19 -53.06
C ASP A 344 -44.39 -20.67 -52.00
N ILE A 345 -44.18 -21.11 -50.75
CA ILE A 345 -44.42 -20.28 -49.54
C ILE A 345 -43.20 -20.35 -48.61
N TYR A 346 -42.49 -19.23 -48.44
CA TYR A 346 -41.34 -19.13 -47.53
C TYR A 346 -41.78 -19.13 -46.05
N THR A 347 -41.70 -20.29 -45.40
CA THR A 347 -41.78 -20.36 -43.93
C THR A 347 -40.47 -19.85 -43.32
N HIS A 348 -40.54 -18.95 -42.33
CA HIS A 348 -39.35 -18.29 -41.81
C HIS A 348 -38.45 -19.30 -41.05
N ILE A 349 -37.44 -19.83 -41.75
CA ILE A 349 -36.44 -20.76 -41.19
C ILE A 349 -35.77 -20.14 -39.97
N ASN A 350 -36.12 -20.67 -38.82
CA ASN A 350 -35.43 -20.39 -37.58
C ASN A 350 -34.08 -21.15 -37.62
N LYS A 351 -32.98 -20.58 -37.13
CA LYS A 351 -31.60 -21.06 -37.44
C LYS A 351 -30.81 -21.50 -36.19
N GLY A 352 -31.51 -22.04 -35.19
CA GLY A 352 -30.92 -22.36 -33.88
C GLY A 352 -30.21 -21.16 -33.23
N GLY A 353 -29.09 -21.44 -32.55
CA GLY A 353 -28.18 -20.46 -31.97
C GLY A 353 -28.31 -20.33 -30.45
N ARG A 354 -27.15 -20.31 -29.75
CA ARG A 354 -27.07 -20.24 -28.28
C ARG A 354 -27.88 -19.05 -27.73
N PRO A 355 -28.73 -19.23 -26.70
CA PRO A 355 -29.45 -18.13 -26.06
C PRO A 355 -28.53 -16.98 -25.66
N ARG A 356 -28.90 -15.74 -25.99
CA ARG A 356 -28.12 -14.55 -25.63
C ARG A 356 -28.19 -14.32 -24.12
N GLN A 357 -27.12 -14.72 -23.43
CA GLN A 357 -26.90 -14.45 -22.00
C GLN A 357 -26.88 -12.94 -21.71
N HIS A 358 -27.16 -12.59 -20.44
CA HIS A 358 -27.12 -11.23 -19.92
C HIS A 358 -25.70 -10.65 -19.97
N LEU A 359 -25.55 -9.33 -20.11
CA LEU A 359 -24.24 -8.71 -20.33
C LEU A 359 -23.30 -8.87 -19.13
N LEU A 360 -23.84 -8.85 -17.91
CA LEU A 360 -23.07 -8.99 -16.66
C LEU A 360 -22.62 -10.44 -16.40
N SER A 361 -23.30 -11.45 -16.96
CA SER A 361 -22.96 -12.87 -16.79
C SER A 361 -22.00 -13.40 -17.88
N LEU A 362 -21.21 -12.52 -18.49
CA LEU A 362 -20.30 -12.83 -19.60
C LEU A 362 -18.86 -12.51 -19.25
N THR A 363 -17.93 -13.32 -19.74
CA THR A 363 -16.49 -13.04 -19.63
C THR A 363 -16.11 -11.79 -20.42
N ARG A 364 -15.02 -11.10 -20.03
CA ARG A 364 -14.55 -9.86 -20.71
C ARG A 364 -14.41 -10.01 -22.22
N ARG A 365 -13.99 -11.19 -22.74
CA ARG A 365 -13.88 -11.47 -24.19
C ARG A 365 -15.26 -11.52 -24.86
N ALA A 366 -16.25 -12.13 -24.22
CA ALA A 366 -17.62 -12.19 -24.73
C ALA A 366 -18.33 -10.82 -24.63
N GLN A 367 -18.06 -10.04 -23.57
CA GLN A 367 -18.51 -8.64 -23.46
C GLN A 367 -17.90 -7.77 -24.57
N LYS A 368 -16.57 -7.81 -24.78
CA LYS A 368 -15.87 -7.10 -25.86
C LYS A 368 -16.45 -7.44 -27.25
N HIS A 369 -16.81 -8.69 -27.48
CA HIS A 369 -17.48 -9.10 -28.74
C HIS A 369 -18.93 -8.59 -28.82
N ARG A 370 -19.71 -8.69 -27.75
CA ARG A 370 -21.13 -8.25 -27.69
C ARG A 370 -21.30 -6.74 -27.77
N LEU A 371 -20.30 -5.97 -27.36
CA LEU A 371 -20.26 -4.49 -27.40
C LEU A 371 -19.37 -3.94 -28.51
N ARG A 372 -18.87 -4.77 -29.45
CA ARG A 372 -17.94 -4.33 -30.50
C ARG A 372 -18.46 -3.10 -31.25
N GLU A 373 -19.70 -3.16 -31.70
CA GLU A 373 -20.31 -2.11 -32.54
C GLU A 373 -20.50 -0.81 -31.77
N LEU A 374 -21.11 -0.87 -30.59
CA LEU A 374 -21.28 0.28 -29.71
C LEU A 374 -19.93 0.89 -29.31
N LYS A 375 -18.88 0.08 -29.10
CA LYS A 375 -17.53 0.58 -28.85
C LYS A 375 -16.95 1.31 -30.07
N LEU A 376 -17.23 0.87 -31.30
CA LEU A 376 -16.79 1.60 -32.50
C LEU A 376 -17.55 2.92 -32.65
N GLN A 377 -18.85 2.94 -32.36
CA GLN A 377 -19.67 4.15 -32.36
C GLN A 377 -19.21 5.18 -31.31
N VAL A 378 -18.97 4.75 -30.06
CA VAL A 378 -18.46 5.63 -28.98
C VAL A 378 -17.03 6.11 -29.28
N LYS A 379 -16.20 5.30 -29.95
CA LYS A 379 -14.89 5.75 -30.45
C LYS A 379 -15.04 6.84 -31.50
N ALA A 380 -15.83 6.60 -32.55
CA ALA A 380 -16.05 7.56 -33.63
C ALA A 380 -16.79 8.84 -33.20
N PHE A 381 -17.51 8.81 -32.06
CA PHE A 381 -18.03 10.00 -31.39
C PHE A 381 -16.92 10.76 -30.66
N ALA A 382 -16.18 10.09 -29.77
CA ALA A 382 -15.10 10.72 -29.00
C ALA A 382 -14.00 11.31 -29.91
N GLU A 383 -13.67 10.63 -31.01
CA GLU A 383 -12.72 11.06 -32.05
C GLU A 383 -13.18 12.26 -32.88
N LYS A 384 -14.46 12.67 -32.78
CA LYS A 384 -15.02 13.85 -33.47
C LYS A 384 -15.24 15.03 -32.52
N GLU A 385 -15.85 14.79 -31.38
CA GLU A 385 -16.31 15.85 -30.47
C GLU A 385 -15.35 16.10 -29.29
N GLU A 386 -14.60 15.09 -28.85
CA GLU A 386 -13.96 15.03 -27.52
C GLU A 386 -12.46 14.66 -27.60
N GLY A 387 -11.80 15.00 -28.73
CA GLY A 387 -10.36 14.76 -28.96
C GLY A 387 -9.89 13.29 -28.89
N GLY A 388 -10.81 12.34 -28.78
CA GLY A 388 -10.54 10.91 -28.60
C GLY A 388 -10.60 10.39 -27.16
N ASP A 389 -10.99 11.17 -26.13
CA ASP A 389 -11.07 10.64 -24.75
C ASP A 389 -12.30 9.75 -24.51
N ILE A 390 -12.17 8.51 -24.95
CA ILE A 390 -13.11 7.40 -24.71
C ILE A 390 -13.32 7.14 -23.22
N LYS A 391 -12.36 7.45 -22.33
CA LYS A 391 -12.47 7.22 -20.88
C LYS A 391 -13.44 8.24 -20.27
N ALA A 392 -13.24 9.54 -20.48
CA ALA A 392 -14.17 10.58 -20.03
C ALA A 392 -15.58 10.33 -20.58
N VAL A 393 -15.72 10.15 -21.90
CA VAL A 393 -17.01 9.89 -22.55
C VAL A 393 -17.74 8.68 -21.96
N CYS A 394 -17.05 7.55 -21.74
CA CYS A 394 -17.68 6.36 -21.15
C CYS A 394 -18.07 6.54 -19.68
N LEU A 395 -17.33 7.34 -18.92
CA LEU A 395 -17.64 7.64 -17.51
C LEU A 395 -18.84 8.59 -17.41
N THR A 396 -18.85 9.69 -18.17
CA THR A 396 -19.96 10.64 -18.23
C THR A 396 -21.25 9.98 -18.69
N LEU A 397 -21.20 9.14 -19.73
CA LEU A 397 -22.37 8.34 -20.16
C LEU A 397 -22.90 7.42 -19.06
N PHE A 398 -22.03 6.86 -18.21
CA PHE A 398 -22.48 6.00 -17.10
C PHE A 398 -23.03 6.82 -15.92
N LEU A 399 -22.44 7.97 -15.60
CA LEU A 399 -22.98 8.92 -14.61
C LEU A 399 -24.38 9.41 -14.99
N LEU A 400 -24.57 9.85 -16.23
CA LEU A 400 -25.87 10.28 -16.74
C LEU A 400 -26.88 9.13 -16.73
N ALA A 401 -26.46 7.90 -17.03
CA ALA A 401 -27.32 6.73 -16.94
C ALA A 401 -27.70 6.34 -15.50
N LEU A 402 -26.85 6.61 -14.50
CA LEU A 402 -27.17 6.42 -13.07
C LEU A 402 -28.11 7.52 -12.57
N ARG A 403 -27.84 8.80 -12.90
CA ARG A 403 -28.72 9.92 -12.55
C ARG A 403 -30.10 9.80 -13.20
N ALA A 404 -30.20 9.37 -14.47
CA ALA A 404 -31.47 9.10 -15.15
C ALA A 404 -32.26 7.89 -14.58
N ARG A 405 -31.68 7.14 -13.62
CA ARG A 405 -32.35 6.09 -12.84
C ARG A 405 -32.60 6.50 -11.39
N ASN A 406 -32.29 7.74 -11.03
CA ASN A 406 -32.29 8.26 -9.66
C ASN A 406 -31.33 7.50 -8.72
N GLU A 407 -30.31 6.81 -9.24
CA GLU A 407 -29.29 6.10 -8.47
C GLU A 407 -28.19 7.07 -7.97
N HIS A 408 -28.58 8.25 -7.47
CA HIS A 408 -27.69 9.40 -7.19
C HIS A 408 -26.44 9.02 -6.40
N ARG A 409 -26.60 8.34 -5.25
CA ARG A 409 -25.48 7.86 -4.43
C ARG A 409 -24.43 7.06 -5.23
N GLN A 410 -24.84 6.25 -6.22
CA GLN A 410 -23.88 5.49 -7.06
C GLN A 410 -23.18 6.39 -8.09
N ALA A 411 -23.85 7.45 -8.56
CA ALA A 411 -23.21 8.49 -9.38
C ALA A 411 -22.19 9.28 -8.54
N ASP A 412 -22.53 9.63 -7.31
CA ASP A 412 -21.66 10.40 -6.40
C ASP A 412 -20.44 9.55 -5.95
N GLU A 413 -20.64 8.25 -5.65
CA GLU A 413 -19.54 7.30 -5.41
C GLU A 413 -18.64 7.12 -6.65
N LEU A 414 -19.20 7.22 -7.88
CA LEU A 414 -18.44 7.16 -9.13
C LEU A 414 -17.68 8.47 -9.42
N GLU A 415 -18.28 9.64 -9.17
CA GLU A 415 -17.61 10.94 -9.28
C GLU A 415 -16.47 11.09 -8.27
N ALA A 416 -16.64 10.60 -7.04
CA ALA A 416 -15.55 10.50 -6.08
C ALA A 416 -14.40 9.64 -6.64
N ILE A 417 -14.68 8.48 -7.25
CA ILE A 417 -13.64 7.66 -7.91
C ILE A 417 -12.98 8.39 -9.09
N MET A 418 -13.73 9.17 -9.88
CA MET A 418 -13.20 9.95 -10.99
C MET A 418 -12.28 11.09 -10.54
N GLN A 419 -12.62 11.76 -9.43
CA GLN A 419 -11.82 12.81 -8.80
C GLN A 419 -10.66 12.25 -7.93
N GLY A 420 -10.41 10.93 -7.93
CA GLY A 420 -9.39 10.31 -7.08
C GLY A 420 -9.73 10.22 -5.58
N LYS A 421 -10.92 10.69 -5.18
CA LYS A 421 -11.50 10.66 -3.82
C LYS A 421 -12.21 9.34 -3.48
N GLY A 422 -11.99 8.29 -4.29
CA GLY A 422 -12.58 6.96 -4.08
C GLY A 422 -11.96 6.20 -2.91
N SER A 423 -12.40 4.95 -2.66
CA SER A 423 -11.91 4.13 -1.53
C SER A 423 -10.47 3.62 -1.67
N GLY A 424 -9.67 4.17 -2.58
CA GLY A 424 -8.25 3.89 -2.76
C GLY A 424 -7.48 5.21 -2.63
N LEU A 425 -6.66 5.33 -1.59
CA LEU A 425 -5.97 6.57 -1.23
C LEU A 425 -4.96 6.98 -2.33
N HIS A 426 -4.74 8.27 -2.50
CA HIS A 426 -3.71 8.78 -3.42
C HIS A 426 -2.30 8.30 -2.98
N PRO A 427 -1.34 8.04 -3.90
CA PRO A 427 0.01 7.63 -3.54
C PRO A 427 0.72 8.59 -2.58
N ALA A 428 0.53 9.91 -2.74
CA ALA A 428 1.09 10.93 -1.83
C ALA A 428 0.52 10.80 -0.40
N VAL A 429 -0.79 10.59 -0.25
CA VAL A 429 -1.42 10.35 1.07
C VAL A 429 -0.88 9.05 1.70
N CYS A 430 -0.65 8.01 0.90
CA CYS A 430 -0.01 6.78 1.38
C CYS A 430 1.45 6.99 1.80
N LEU A 431 2.19 7.87 1.11
CA LEU A 431 3.56 8.24 1.44
C LEU A 431 3.61 9.04 2.75
N ALA A 432 2.79 10.07 2.91
CA ALA A 432 2.66 10.85 4.14
C ALA A 432 2.29 9.96 5.34
N ILE A 433 1.34 9.03 5.19
CA ILE A 433 1.01 8.04 6.23
C ILE A 433 2.24 7.18 6.56
N ARG A 434 2.97 6.64 5.58
CA ARG A 434 4.19 5.84 5.81
C ARG A 434 5.24 6.63 6.61
N VAL A 435 5.57 7.83 6.16
CA VAL A 435 6.66 8.66 6.71
C VAL A 435 6.29 9.15 8.12
N ASN A 436 5.13 9.78 8.29
CA ASN A 436 4.76 10.43 9.55
C ASN A 436 4.41 9.44 10.66
N THR A 437 4.05 8.19 10.32
CA THR A 437 3.91 7.09 11.30
C THR A 437 5.19 6.27 11.48
N PHE A 438 6.29 6.65 10.84
CA PHE A 438 7.61 6.00 10.90
C PHE A 438 7.59 4.51 10.49
N LEU A 439 6.74 4.14 9.54
CA LEU A 439 6.66 2.77 9.01
C LEU A 439 7.79 2.50 8.02
N SER A 440 8.60 1.48 8.29
CA SER A 440 9.58 1.01 7.32
C SER A 440 8.91 0.44 6.07
N CYS A 441 9.60 0.44 4.93
CA CYS A 441 9.09 -0.10 3.67
C CYS A 441 8.54 -1.53 3.83
N SER A 442 9.20 -2.37 4.63
CA SER A 442 8.78 -3.74 4.93
C SER A 442 7.53 -3.81 5.81
N GLN A 443 7.41 -2.94 6.82
CA GLN A 443 6.22 -2.85 7.67
C GLN A 443 5.01 -2.34 6.87
N TYR A 444 5.18 -1.26 6.10
CA TYR A 444 4.15 -0.73 5.21
C TYR A 444 3.71 -1.77 4.17
N HIS A 445 4.65 -2.50 3.55
CA HIS A 445 4.30 -3.56 2.59
C HIS A 445 3.51 -4.71 3.24
N LYS A 446 3.85 -5.10 4.47
CA LYS A 446 3.11 -6.10 5.26
C LYS A 446 1.68 -5.61 5.57
N MET A 447 1.51 -4.33 5.91
CA MET A 447 0.20 -3.70 6.11
C MET A 447 -0.62 -3.69 4.81
N TYR A 448 -0.09 -3.12 3.73
CA TYR A 448 -0.71 -3.07 2.40
C TYR A 448 -1.16 -4.47 1.94
N ARG A 449 -0.28 -5.48 2.03
CA ARG A 449 -0.59 -6.86 1.62
C ARG A 449 -1.70 -7.47 2.45
N THR A 450 -1.70 -7.25 3.76
CA THR A 450 -2.73 -7.77 4.68
C THR A 450 -4.09 -7.13 4.42
N VAL A 451 -4.16 -5.80 4.35
CA VAL A 451 -5.40 -5.04 4.10
C VAL A 451 -6.01 -5.41 2.74
N LYS A 452 -5.18 -5.49 1.69
CA LYS A 452 -5.63 -5.88 0.35
C LYS A 452 -6.09 -7.33 0.26
N ALA A 453 -5.50 -8.24 1.03
CA ALA A 453 -5.92 -9.64 1.08
C ALA A 453 -7.24 -9.84 1.84
N ILE A 454 -7.47 -9.09 2.94
CA ILE A 454 -8.70 -9.21 3.76
C ILE A 454 -9.88 -8.50 3.09
N THR A 455 -9.70 -7.27 2.60
CA THR A 455 -10.80 -6.46 2.05
C THR A 455 -11.11 -6.75 0.58
N GLY A 456 -10.19 -7.40 -0.14
CA GLY A 456 -10.24 -7.54 -1.60
C GLY A 456 -10.07 -6.22 -2.36
N ARG A 457 -9.88 -5.08 -1.68
CA ARG A 457 -9.76 -3.73 -2.27
C ARG A 457 -8.35 -3.19 -2.09
N GLN A 458 -7.88 -2.40 -3.05
CA GLN A 458 -6.61 -1.68 -2.94
C GLN A 458 -6.86 -0.30 -2.30
N ILE A 459 -6.89 -0.28 -0.96
CA ILE A 459 -7.03 0.96 -0.19
C ILE A 459 -5.69 1.72 -0.15
N PHE A 460 -4.64 1.05 0.33
CA PHE A 460 -3.26 1.55 0.29
C PHE A 460 -2.60 1.25 -1.06
N GLN A 461 -1.67 2.10 -1.49
CA GLN A 461 -0.94 1.95 -2.75
C GLN A 461 0.36 1.14 -2.59
N PRO A 462 0.80 0.40 -3.62
CA PRO A 462 2.04 -0.39 -3.57
C PRO A 462 3.29 0.50 -3.54
N LEU A 463 4.39 -0.02 -2.95
CA LEU A 463 5.64 0.73 -2.75
C LEU A 463 6.21 1.39 -4.03
N HIS A 464 6.03 0.80 -5.22
CA HIS A 464 6.51 1.43 -6.45
C HIS A 464 5.79 2.74 -6.77
N ALA A 465 4.48 2.85 -6.46
CA ALA A 465 3.73 4.08 -6.65
C ALA A 465 4.12 5.15 -5.63
N LEU A 466 4.46 4.74 -4.39
CA LEU A 466 5.01 5.66 -3.39
C LEU A 466 6.36 6.22 -3.85
N ARG A 467 7.30 5.38 -4.30
CA ARG A 467 8.60 5.82 -4.84
C ARG A 467 8.48 6.73 -6.07
N THR A 468 7.43 6.59 -6.87
CA THR A 468 7.18 7.50 -8.00
C THR A 468 6.68 8.86 -7.52
N ALA A 469 5.81 8.90 -6.50
CA ALA A 469 5.34 10.15 -5.90
C ALA A 469 6.42 10.87 -5.08
N GLU A 470 7.27 10.11 -4.37
CA GLU A 470 8.40 10.56 -3.56
C GLU A 470 9.39 11.42 -4.37
N LYS A 471 9.54 11.17 -5.68
CA LYS A 471 10.38 11.97 -6.57
C LYS A 471 10.02 13.45 -6.65
N ALA A 472 8.73 13.81 -6.53
CA ALA A 472 8.29 15.21 -6.64
C ALA A 472 8.61 16.06 -5.39
N LEU A 473 9.03 15.40 -4.30
CA LEU A 473 9.34 16.01 -3.00
C LEU A 473 10.86 15.99 -2.70
N LEU A 474 11.67 15.45 -3.62
CA LEU A 474 13.13 15.37 -3.47
C LEU A 474 13.83 16.44 -4.33
N PRO A 475 14.97 16.97 -3.88
CA PRO A 475 15.82 17.82 -4.69
C PRO A 475 16.18 17.16 -6.03
N GLY A 476 16.25 17.97 -7.08
CA GLY A 476 16.47 17.51 -8.45
C GLY A 476 15.20 17.29 -9.30
N TYR A 477 14.01 17.68 -8.82
CA TYR A 477 12.75 17.53 -9.57
C TYR A 477 12.28 18.80 -10.30
N HIS A 478 12.37 19.97 -9.65
CA HIS A 478 11.81 21.22 -10.15
C HIS A 478 12.83 22.02 -10.97
N PRO A 479 12.44 22.68 -12.08
CA PRO A 479 13.31 23.59 -12.81
C PRO A 479 13.46 24.94 -12.07
N PHE A 480 14.64 25.55 -12.17
CA PHE A 480 14.93 26.86 -11.59
C PHE A 480 16.11 27.53 -12.31
N GLU A 481 16.28 28.83 -12.13
CA GLU A 481 17.39 29.61 -12.70
C GLU A 481 17.95 30.61 -11.67
N TRP A 482 19.25 30.88 -11.68
CA TRP A 482 19.86 31.92 -10.86
C TRP A 482 20.33 33.10 -11.72
N LYS A 483 19.99 34.32 -11.33
CA LYS A 483 20.42 35.56 -11.99
C LYS A 483 21.11 36.52 -11.00
N PRO A 484 22.42 36.80 -11.16
CA PRO A 484 23.35 36.20 -12.12
C PRO A 484 23.63 34.71 -11.84
N PRO A 485 24.09 33.92 -12.83
CA PRO A 485 24.49 32.54 -12.60
C PRO A 485 25.51 32.39 -11.46
N LEU A 486 25.33 31.37 -10.63
CA LEU A 486 26.20 31.10 -9.49
C LEU A 486 27.62 30.74 -9.95
N LYS A 487 28.64 31.33 -9.32
CA LYS A 487 30.04 31.01 -9.59
C LYS A 487 30.36 29.61 -9.09
N ASN A 488 31.09 28.81 -9.87
CA ASN A 488 31.55 27.45 -9.53
C ASN A 488 30.44 26.42 -9.22
N VAL A 489 29.15 26.75 -9.41
CA VAL A 489 28.01 25.83 -9.26
C VAL A 489 27.45 25.46 -10.63
N SER A 490 27.11 24.18 -10.84
CA SER A 490 26.56 23.71 -12.12
C SER A 490 25.12 24.16 -12.32
N ALA A 491 24.81 24.70 -13.50
CA ALA A 491 23.46 25.10 -13.89
C ALA A 491 22.48 23.92 -14.12
N ASN A 492 22.92 22.67 -13.99
CA ASN A 492 22.02 21.51 -14.04
C ASN A 492 21.07 21.52 -12.82
N THR A 493 19.76 21.49 -13.05
CA THR A 493 18.73 21.45 -12.01
C THR A 493 18.37 20.05 -11.54
N GLU A 494 18.66 19.00 -12.33
CA GLU A 494 18.27 17.60 -12.05
C GLU A 494 19.17 16.87 -11.02
N VAL A 495 19.80 17.61 -10.09
CA VAL A 495 20.78 17.08 -9.13
C VAL A 495 20.12 16.73 -7.80
N GLY A 496 20.02 15.43 -7.52
CA GLY A 496 19.53 14.88 -6.25
C GLY A 496 20.64 14.65 -5.21
N ILE A 497 20.62 13.47 -4.56
CA ILE A 497 21.67 13.07 -3.60
C ILE A 497 23.00 12.91 -4.35
N ILE A 498 24.04 13.56 -3.85
CA ILE A 498 25.42 13.49 -4.34
C ILE A 498 26.37 13.00 -3.25
N ASP A 499 27.54 12.55 -3.66
CA ASP A 499 28.59 12.11 -2.76
C ASP A 499 29.23 13.31 -2.04
N GLY A 500 29.27 13.28 -0.70
CA GLY A 500 29.75 14.41 0.10
C GLY A 500 31.23 14.71 -0.15
N LEU A 501 32.01 13.67 -0.50
CA LEU A 501 33.43 13.76 -0.85
C LEU A 501 33.69 14.68 -2.06
N SER A 502 32.66 15.00 -2.86
CA SER A 502 32.66 16.04 -3.90
C SER A 502 33.81 15.93 -4.94
N GLY A 503 34.41 14.76 -5.10
CA GLY A 503 35.53 14.52 -6.03
C GLY A 503 36.93 14.44 -5.39
N LEU A 504 37.05 14.41 -4.06
CA LEU A 504 38.32 14.14 -3.36
C LEU A 504 39.02 12.90 -3.96
N PRO A 505 40.34 12.96 -4.22
CA PRO A 505 41.08 11.82 -4.73
C PRO A 505 41.16 10.73 -3.66
N HIS A 506 41.24 9.47 -4.12
CA HIS A 506 41.35 8.29 -3.26
C HIS A 506 42.65 7.52 -3.58
N SER A 507 43.75 8.23 -3.88
CA SER A 507 45.05 7.54 -4.02
C SER A 507 45.59 7.13 -2.65
N VAL A 508 46.49 6.16 -2.66
CA VAL A 508 47.25 5.75 -1.46
C VAL A 508 48.35 6.78 -1.13
N ASP A 509 48.70 7.63 -2.09
CA ASP A 509 49.68 8.71 -1.97
C ASP A 509 49.08 10.01 -1.39
N ASP A 510 47.75 10.13 -1.38
CA ASP A 510 47.00 11.29 -0.88
C ASP A 510 46.63 11.13 0.61
N TYR A 511 46.06 12.18 1.21
CA TYR A 511 45.55 12.10 2.59
C TYR A 511 44.39 11.09 2.70
N PRO A 512 44.37 10.18 3.69
CA PRO A 512 43.38 9.11 3.77
C PRO A 512 41.97 9.64 4.06
N VAL A 513 41.02 9.33 3.18
CA VAL A 513 39.61 9.75 3.28
C VAL A 513 38.79 8.72 4.09
N ASP A 514 39.04 8.64 5.40
CA ASP A 514 38.35 7.74 6.34
C ASP A 514 36.95 8.25 6.77
N THR A 515 36.19 8.76 5.80
CA THR A 515 34.82 9.26 6.01
C THR A 515 33.85 8.76 4.93
N ILE A 516 32.56 8.69 5.26
CA ILE A 516 31.47 8.43 4.32
C ILE A 516 30.45 9.55 4.48
N ALA A 517 30.24 10.32 3.42
CA ALA A 517 29.38 11.49 3.42
C ALA A 517 28.39 11.49 2.25
N LYS A 518 27.17 11.97 2.47
CA LYS A 518 26.17 12.27 1.44
C LYS A 518 25.59 13.65 1.67
N ARG A 519 25.26 14.35 0.58
CA ARG A 519 24.63 15.68 0.64
C ARG A 519 23.68 15.90 -0.52
N PHE A 520 22.85 16.93 -0.40
CA PHE A 520 22.27 17.59 -1.57
C PHE A 520 23.15 18.78 -1.99
N ARG A 521 22.93 19.29 -3.21
CA ARG A 521 23.42 20.62 -3.58
C ARG A 521 22.50 21.67 -2.94
N TYR A 522 23.07 22.72 -2.37
CA TYR A 522 22.35 23.61 -1.44
C TYR A 522 21.20 24.37 -2.13
N ASP A 523 21.44 24.91 -3.33
CA ASP A 523 20.42 25.55 -4.17
C ASP A 523 19.25 24.59 -4.51
N ALA A 524 19.54 23.36 -4.93
CA ALA A 524 18.51 22.36 -5.24
C ALA A 524 17.69 21.95 -4.00
N ALA A 525 18.32 21.93 -2.82
CA ALA A 525 17.64 21.69 -1.55
C ALA A 525 16.74 22.87 -1.12
N LEU A 526 17.19 24.12 -1.32
CA LEU A 526 16.39 25.32 -1.06
C LEU A 526 15.19 25.42 -2.00
N VAL A 527 15.37 25.14 -3.29
CA VAL A 527 14.27 25.07 -4.27
C VAL A 527 13.25 24.01 -3.87
N SER A 528 13.71 22.79 -3.54
CA SER A 528 12.81 21.72 -3.08
C SER A 528 12.08 22.08 -1.78
N ALA A 529 12.69 22.87 -0.89
CA ALA A 529 12.07 23.35 0.34
C ALA A 529 11.06 24.48 0.11
N LEU A 530 11.25 25.34 -0.89
CA LEU A 530 10.29 26.38 -1.26
C LEU A 530 9.06 25.82 -1.98
N MET A 531 9.23 24.84 -2.87
CA MET A 531 8.11 24.17 -3.54
C MET A 531 7.28 23.30 -2.58
N ASP A 532 7.90 22.70 -1.58
CA ASP A 532 7.22 21.98 -0.48
C ASP A 532 6.33 22.91 0.39
N MET A 533 6.55 24.22 0.31
CA MET A 533 5.84 25.27 1.06
C MET A 533 5.04 26.22 0.14
N GLU A 534 4.77 25.81 -1.11
CA GLU A 534 4.09 26.65 -2.11
C GLU A 534 2.70 27.10 -1.65
N GLU A 535 1.90 26.20 -1.10
CA GLU A 535 0.56 26.49 -0.58
C GLU A 535 0.62 27.44 0.64
N ASP A 536 1.57 27.26 1.56
CA ASP A 536 1.74 28.13 2.73
C ASP A 536 2.10 29.58 2.31
N ILE A 537 2.89 29.73 1.25
CA ILE A 537 3.26 31.04 0.69
C ILE A 537 2.07 31.70 -0.02
N LEU A 538 1.28 30.93 -0.77
CA LEU A 538 0.06 31.41 -1.43
C LEU A 538 -1.04 31.79 -0.43
N GLU A 539 -1.28 30.97 0.60
CA GLU A 539 -2.23 31.27 1.68
C GLU A 539 -1.75 32.46 2.51
N GLY A 540 -0.45 32.55 2.80
CA GLY A 540 0.16 33.70 3.49
C GLY A 540 0.07 35.01 2.72
N MET A 541 0.05 34.99 1.38
CA MET A 541 -0.22 36.18 0.55
C MET A 541 -1.70 36.58 0.64
N LYS A 542 -2.62 35.62 0.52
CA LYS A 542 -4.08 35.84 0.65
C LYS A 542 -4.47 36.38 2.02
N ALA A 543 -3.86 35.87 3.08
CA ALA A 543 -4.04 36.34 4.46
C ALA A 543 -3.45 37.74 4.74
N ARG A 544 -2.86 38.39 3.73
CA ARG A 544 -2.32 39.75 3.76
C ARG A 544 -2.99 40.69 2.75
N ASP A 545 -4.08 40.25 2.13
CA ASP A 545 -4.76 40.94 1.01
C ASP A 545 -3.80 41.28 -0.15
N LEU A 546 -2.79 40.42 -0.38
CA LEU A 546 -1.83 40.53 -1.47
C LEU A 546 -2.23 39.66 -2.67
N ASP A 547 -2.04 40.20 -3.87
CA ASP A 547 -2.37 39.53 -5.13
C ASP A 547 -1.53 38.27 -5.41
N ASP A 548 -2.17 37.15 -5.74
CA ASP A 548 -1.54 35.87 -6.12
C ASP A 548 -0.48 36.03 -7.23
N TYR A 549 -0.64 37.01 -8.12
CA TYR A 549 0.24 37.20 -9.27
C TYR A 549 1.52 38.01 -8.98
N LEU A 550 1.75 38.41 -7.72
CA LEU A 550 3.00 39.06 -7.33
C LEU A 550 4.21 38.12 -7.49
N ASN A 551 5.27 38.66 -8.10
CA ASN A 551 6.47 37.93 -8.49
C ASN A 551 7.73 38.27 -7.66
N GLY A 552 7.63 39.17 -6.68
CA GLY A 552 8.68 39.49 -5.71
C GLY A 552 9.33 40.87 -5.93
N PRO A 553 10.55 41.11 -5.38
CA PRO A 553 11.42 40.12 -4.75
C PRO A 553 10.95 39.72 -3.35
N PHE A 554 10.89 38.41 -3.14
CA PHE A 554 10.72 37.78 -1.84
C PHE A 554 12.09 37.64 -1.14
N THR A 555 12.12 37.87 0.17
CA THR A 555 13.31 37.65 1.02
C THR A 555 13.03 36.49 1.96
N VAL A 556 13.83 35.43 1.82
CA VAL A 556 13.78 34.18 2.58
C VAL A 556 14.89 34.20 3.63
N VAL A 557 14.55 34.05 4.91
CA VAL A 557 15.54 33.96 5.99
C VAL A 557 15.72 32.50 6.41
N VAL A 558 16.95 32.01 6.33
CA VAL A 558 17.32 30.61 6.55
C VAL A 558 18.13 30.49 7.84
N LYS A 559 17.64 29.72 8.82
CA LYS A 559 18.48 29.26 9.95
C LYS A 559 19.33 28.09 9.48
N GLU A 560 20.62 28.17 9.73
CA GLU A 560 21.57 27.07 9.50
C GLU A 560 22.04 26.50 10.83
N SER A 561 22.28 25.19 10.84
CA SER A 561 22.68 24.44 12.02
C SER A 561 23.64 23.30 11.65
N CYS A 562 24.71 23.13 12.41
CA CYS A 562 25.62 22.00 12.32
C CYS A 562 25.91 21.47 13.72
N ASP A 563 25.99 20.15 13.87
CA ASP A 563 26.16 19.51 15.18
C ASP A 563 26.81 18.12 15.08
N GLY A 564 27.53 17.74 16.15
CA GLY A 564 28.36 16.54 16.24
C GLY A 564 27.76 15.46 17.17
N MET A 565 27.58 14.26 16.63
CA MET A 565 26.94 13.13 17.28
C MET A 565 27.95 12.05 17.69
N GLY A 566 28.19 11.88 18.99
CA GLY A 566 28.89 10.70 19.54
C GLY A 566 28.04 9.43 19.55
N ASP A 567 28.64 8.29 19.87
CA ASP A 567 27.99 6.96 20.00
C ASP A 567 27.25 6.51 18.73
N VAL A 568 27.85 6.71 17.55
CA VAL A 568 27.29 6.34 16.24
C VAL A 568 28.03 5.11 15.71
N SER A 569 27.75 3.95 16.31
CA SER A 569 28.51 2.71 16.09
C SER A 569 28.82 2.37 14.63
N GLU A 570 30.04 1.91 14.34
CA GLU A 570 30.42 1.44 13.01
C GLU A 570 29.56 0.21 12.59
N LYS A 571 29.43 -0.05 11.28
CA LYS A 571 28.88 -1.31 10.75
C LYS A 571 30.00 -2.14 10.13
N HIS A 572 30.01 -3.45 10.38
CA HIS A 572 30.82 -4.37 9.57
C HIS A 572 30.41 -4.33 8.09
N GLY A 573 31.39 -4.44 7.19
CA GLY A 573 31.21 -4.47 5.74
C GLY A 573 32.32 -3.70 5.01
N ASN A 574 32.35 -3.81 3.69
CA ASN A 574 33.32 -3.14 2.84
C ASN A 574 33.15 -1.61 2.90
N GLY A 575 34.28 -0.89 2.89
CA GLY A 575 34.40 0.57 2.99
C GLY A 575 35.68 0.95 3.75
N PRO A 576 36.05 2.23 3.82
CA PRO A 576 37.13 2.72 4.69
C PRO A 576 36.79 2.44 6.17
N ALA A 577 37.78 2.56 7.06
CA ALA A 577 37.48 2.68 8.49
C ALA A 577 36.70 4.00 8.68
N VAL A 578 35.71 4.03 9.56
CA VAL A 578 34.97 5.27 9.85
C VAL A 578 34.83 5.48 11.35
N PRO A 579 34.95 6.73 11.84
CA PRO A 579 34.82 7.01 13.27
C PRO A 579 33.40 6.69 13.77
N GLU A 580 33.26 6.32 15.05
CA GLU A 580 31.95 6.11 15.69
C GLU A 580 31.24 7.44 16.05
N LYS A 581 31.43 8.44 15.21
CA LYS A 581 30.87 9.79 15.28
C LYS A 581 30.22 10.14 13.95
N ALA A 582 29.25 11.04 13.98
CA ALA A 582 28.67 11.62 12.77
C ALA A 582 28.47 13.12 12.93
N VAL A 583 28.65 13.89 11.87
CA VAL A 583 28.31 15.32 11.82
C VAL A 583 27.13 15.50 10.88
N ARG A 584 26.19 16.37 11.24
CA ARG A 584 25.03 16.68 10.40
C ARG A 584 24.84 18.19 10.24
N PHE A 585 24.90 18.64 8.99
CA PHE A 585 24.51 19.98 8.57
C PHE A 585 23.05 19.98 8.14
N SER A 586 22.28 20.99 8.55
CA SER A 586 20.83 21.10 8.31
C SER A 586 20.39 22.56 8.28
N PHE A 587 19.22 22.84 7.69
CA PHE A 587 18.66 24.18 7.62
C PHE A 587 17.15 24.22 7.94
N THR A 588 16.61 25.42 8.14
CA THR A 588 15.19 25.67 8.37
C THR A 588 14.82 27.01 7.74
N LEU A 589 13.74 27.04 6.96
CA LEU A 589 13.18 28.30 6.44
C LEU A 589 12.41 28.98 7.59
N MET A 590 12.93 30.08 8.11
CA MET A 590 12.42 30.71 9.34
C MET A 590 11.31 31.73 9.06
N SER A 591 11.46 32.52 8.00
CA SER A 591 10.41 33.42 7.51
C SER A 591 10.60 33.75 6.04
N ILE A 592 9.49 34.11 5.39
CA ILE A 592 9.46 34.61 4.01
C ILE A 592 8.67 35.92 4.02
N SER A 593 9.25 36.94 3.40
CA SER A 593 8.70 38.29 3.32
C SER A 593 8.73 38.80 1.89
N ILE A 594 7.89 39.78 1.56
CA ILE A 594 7.91 40.49 0.28
C ILE A 594 8.08 41.99 0.53
N THR A 595 8.83 42.64 -0.35
CA THR A 595 8.89 44.12 -0.40
C THR A 595 7.66 44.63 -1.15
N HIS A 596 6.82 45.44 -0.49
CA HIS A 596 5.64 46.03 -1.11
C HIS A 596 5.56 47.53 -0.76
N GLY A 597 5.78 48.39 -1.76
CA GLY A 597 6.01 49.81 -1.52
C GLY A 597 7.25 50.03 -0.65
N ASN A 598 7.07 50.70 0.49
CA ASN A 598 8.14 50.95 1.47
C ASN A 598 8.18 49.93 2.63
N GLU A 599 7.28 48.94 2.66
CA GLU A 599 7.14 48.00 3.79
C GLU A 599 7.56 46.57 3.42
N ASN A 600 8.10 45.85 4.42
CA ASN A 600 8.43 44.43 4.33
C ASN A 600 7.30 43.59 4.96
N VAL A 601 6.39 43.09 4.13
CA VAL A 601 5.25 42.29 4.60
C VAL A 601 5.70 40.84 4.82
N ARG A 602 5.54 40.33 6.04
CA ARG A 602 5.86 38.92 6.37
C ARG A 602 4.68 38.02 6.01
N ILE A 603 4.92 37.15 5.02
CA ILE A 603 3.98 36.19 4.43
C ILE A 603 3.98 34.90 5.27
N PHE A 604 5.17 34.34 5.50
CA PHE A 604 5.38 33.12 6.29
C PHE A 604 6.34 33.38 7.46
N GLU A 605 6.07 32.75 8.60
CA GLU A 605 6.92 32.73 9.79
C GLU A 605 6.75 31.35 10.46
N GLU A 606 7.84 30.60 10.64
CA GLU A 606 7.80 29.23 11.19
C GLU A 606 7.35 29.28 12.66
N VAL A 607 6.22 28.63 12.94
CA VAL A 607 5.53 28.67 14.24
C VAL A 607 6.25 27.83 15.30
N LYS A 608 7.06 26.84 14.90
CA LYS A 608 7.77 25.90 15.78
C LYS A 608 9.23 25.67 15.30
N PRO A 609 10.08 26.72 15.28
CA PRO A 609 11.42 26.70 14.67
C PRO A 609 12.46 25.79 15.37
N ASN A 610 12.05 25.11 16.43
CA ASN A 610 12.84 24.12 17.17
C ASN A 610 12.22 22.71 17.12
N SER A 611 11.33 22.42 16.17
CA SER A 611 10.78 21.08 15.93
C SER A 611 11.71 20.23 15.05
N GLU A 612 11.70 18.91 15.26
CA GLU A 612 12.34 17.97 14.33
C GLU A 612 11.66 17.88 12.94
N LEU A 613 10.53 18.57 12.73
CA LEU A 613 9.77 18.55 11.47
C LEU A 613 10.23 19.59 10.45
N CYS A 614 10.64 20.79 10.89
CA CYS A 614 11.09 21.89 10.03
C CYS A 614 12.61 21.87 9.75
N CYS A 615 13.36 21.05 10.49
CA CYS A 615 14.81 20.88 10.35
C CYS A 615 15.14 19.96 9.16
N LYS A 616 15.32 20.55 7.97
CA LYS A 616 15.60 19.83 6.73
C LYS A 616 17.10 19.46 6.64
N PRO A 617 17.47 18.17 6.52
CA PRO A 617 18.88 17.76 6.44
C PRO A 617 19.50 18.10 5.08
N LEU A 618 20.77 18.55 5.10
CA LEU A 618 21.50 18.95 3.89
C LEU A 618 22.74 18.09 3.64
N CYS A 619 23.48 17.75 4.70
CA CYS A 619 24.62 16.84 4.62
C CYS A 619 24.72 15.96 5.87
N LEU A 620 25.01 14.68 5.64
CA LEU A 620 25.32 13.67 6.64
C LEU A 620 26.72 13.14 6.38
N MET A 621 27.58 13.08 7.40
CA MET A 621 28.90 12.47 7.30
C MET A 621 29.25 11.65 8.54
N LEU A 622 29.98 10.55 8.35
CA LEU A 622 30.64 9.82 9.44
C LEU A 622 32.03 10.41 9.63
N ALA A 623 32.14 11.40 10.52
CA ALA A 623 33.36 12.16 10.81
C ALA A 623 33.39 12.56 12.30
N ASP A 624 34.57 12.91 12.80
CA ASP A 624 34.70 13.65 14.06
C ASP A 624 34.48 15.14 13.78
N GLU A 625 33.72 15.82 14.65
CA GLU A 625 33.64 17.29 14.65
C GLU A 625 35.00 17.97 14.98
N SER A 626 35.93 17.20 15.54
CA SER A 626 37.27 17.64 16.00
C SER A 626 38.39 17.31 15.01
N ASP A 627 38.04 16.78 13.84
CA ASP A 627 38.92 16.52 12.69
C ASP A 627 38.67 17.65 11.69
N HIS A 628 39.50 18.68 11.75
CA HIS A 628 39.27 19.93 11.01
C HIS A 628 39.53 19.74 9.51
N GLU A 629 40.50 18.90 9.16
CA GLU A 629 40.83 18.49 7.81
C GLU A 629 39.65 17.80 7.12
N THR A 630 39.07 16.76 7.74
CA THR A 630 37.87 16.09 7.19
C THR A 630 36.66 17.02 7.20
N LEU A 631 36.43 17.78 8.27
CA LEU A 631 35.27 18.66 8.39
C LEU A 631 35.28 19.77 7.32
N THR A 632 36.43 20.42 7.09
CA THR A 632 36.59 21.45 6.06
C THR A 632 36.48 20.86 4.65
N ALA A 633 37.06 19.69 4.39
CA ALA A 633 36.99 19.03 3.09
C ALA A 633 35.55 18.71 2.67
N ILE A 634 34.70 18.26 3.59
CA ILE A 634 33.30 17.90 3.30
C ILE A 634 32.34 19.11 3.33
N LEU A 635 32.56 20.10 4.20
CA LEU A 635 31.67 21.26 4.31
C LEU A 635 32.00 22.41 3.35
N SER A 636 33.26 22.61 2.94
CA SER A 636 33.66 23.75 2.09
C SER A 636 32.89 23.86 0.75
N PRO A 637 32.44 22.78 0.07
CA PRO A 637 31.58 22.89 -1.10
C PRO A 637 30.22 23.55 -0.79
N LEU A 638 29.62 23.25 0.37
CA LEU A 638 28.36 23.87 0.80
C LEU A 638 28.54 25.35 1.13
N ILE A 639 29.69 25.73 1.69
CA ILE A 639 30.01 27.14 1.96
C ILE A 639 30.24 27.90 0.65
N ALA A 640 30.92 27.31 -0.34
CA ALA A 640 31.08 27.91 -1.66
C ALA A 640 29.73 28.08 -2.40
N GLU A 641 28.84 27.10 -2.30
CA GLU A 641 27.45 27.20 -2.78
C GLU A 641 26.71 28.35 -2.05
N ARG A 642 26.79 28.42 -0.71
CA ARG A 642 26.17 29.47 0.13
C ARG A 642 26.62 30.89 -0.20
N GLU A 643 27.92 31.15 -0.25
CA GLU A 643 28.46 32.50 -0.47
C GLU A 643 28.15 33.05 -1.86
N THR A 644 28.02 32.17 -2.85
CA THR A 644 27.61 32.58 -4.20
C THR A 644 26.11 32.85 -4.28
N MET A 645 25.27 32.09 -3.56
CA MET A 645 23.81 32.33 -3.48
C MET A 645 23.46 33.66 -2.81
N LYS A 646 24.20 34.11 -1.77
CA LYS A 646 24.01 35.44 -1.13
C LYS A 646 23.97 36.60 -2.13
N ASN A 647 24.75 36.49 -3.19
CA ASN A 647 25.00 37.54 -4.18
C ASN A 647 24.17 37.39 -5.46
N SER A 648 23.17 36.50 -5.45
CA SER A 648 22.32 36.19 -6.60
C SER A 648 20.84 36.12 -6.21
N VAL A 649 19.99 36.00 -7.23
CA VAL A 649 18.53 35.95 -7.10
C VAL A 649 18.02 34.71 -7.82
N LEU A 650 17.24 33.90 -7.11
CA LEU A 650 16.62 32.68 -7.63
C LEU A 650 15.32 33.03 -8.35
N LEU A 651 15.12 32.42 -9.52
CA LEU A 651 13.87 32.41 -10.28
C LEU A 651 13.27 31.00 -10.21
N LEU A 652 12.03 30.92 -9.76
CA LEU A 652 11.31 29.66 -9.51
C LEU A 652 9.84 29.81 -9.91
N GLU A 653 9.29 28.85 -10.65
CA GLU A 653 7.88 28.87 -11.07
C GLU A 653 7.00 28.34 -9.95
N MET A 654 6.04 29.15 -9.49
CA MET A 654 5.08 28.82 -8.43
C MET A 654 3.70 29.39 -8.79
N GLY A 655 2.64 28.60 -8.66
CA GLY A 655 1.28 28.95 -9.10
C GLY A 655 1.16 29.17 -10.62
N GLY A 656 2.12 28.65 -11.41
CA GLY A 656 2.25 28.94 -12.85
C GLY A 656 2.86 30.33 -13.15
N ILE A 657 3.52 30.96 -12.17
CA ILE A 657 4.09 32.30 -12.26
C ILE A 657 5.56 32.27 -11.84
N LEU A 658 6.44 32.87 -12.62
CA LEU A 658 7.87 32.95 -12.31
C LEU A 658 8.11 33.98 -11.19
N ARG A 659 8.49 33.51 -10.00
CA ARG A 659 8.74 34.32 -8.79
C ARG A 659 10.22 34.43 -8.46
N THR A 660 10.56 35.48 -7.71
CA THR A 660 11.91 36.01 -7.54
C THR A 660 12.34 35.99 -6.07
N PHE A 661 13.34 35.20 -5.68
CA PHE A 661 13.74 34.98 -4.29
C PHE A 661 15.19 35.39 -4.00
N LYS A 662 15.39 36.05 -2.85
CA LYS A 662 16.69 36.35 -2.24
C LYS A 662 16.82 35.63 -0.90
N PHE A 663 18.04 35.22 -0.54
CA PHE A 663 18.29 34.44 0.67
C PHE A 663 19.18 35.19 1.67
N ILE A 664 18.79 35.14 2.95
CA ILE A 664 19.61 35.59 4.08
C ILE A 664 19.91 34.37 4.94
N PHE A 665 21.15 33.89 4.87
CA PHE A 665 21.66 32.77 5.65
C PHE A 665 22.07 33.23 7.05
N ARG A 666 21.64 32.51 8.09
CA ARG A 666 21.94 32.83 9.50
C ARG A 666 22.42 31.58 10.23
N GLY A 667 23.74 31.43 10.33
CA GLY A 667 24.39 30.38 11.10
C GLY A 667 24.29 30.61 12.60
N THR A 668 23.23 30.08 13.24
CA THR A 668 22.96 30.24 14.68
C THR A 668 22.82 28.93 15.43
N GLY A 669 22.47 27.82 14.76
CA GLY A 669 22.26 26.51 15.38
C GLY A 669 23.54 25.70 15.57
N TYR A 670 24.56 26.32 16.19
CA TYR A 670 25.89 25.76 16.44
C TYR A 670 26.19 25.89 17.95
N ASP A 671 26.90 24.93 18.55
CA ASP A 671 27.32 25.02 19.95
C ASP A 671 28.60 25.88 20.12
N GLU A 672 28.96 26.27 21.34
CA GLU A 672 30.17 27.08 21.58
C GLU A 672 31.47 26.36 21.17
N LYS A 673 31.55 25.02 21.24
CA LYS A 673 32.75 24.30 20.75
C LYS A 673 32.89 24.49 19.24
N LEU A 674 31.85 24.14 18.48
CA LEU A 674 31.89 24.20 17.02
C LEU A 674 32.03 25.63 16.49
N VAL A 675 31.37 26.63 17.11
CA VAL A 675 31.57 28.05 16.74
C VAL A 675 33.03 28.46 16.89
N ARG A 676 33.69 28.10 17.99
CA ARG A 676 35.12 28.43 18.18
C ARG A 676 36.00 27.76 17.13
N GLU A 677 35.72 26.49 16.83
CA GLU A 677 36.47 25.66 15.89
C GLU A 677 36.35 26.13 14.43
N VAL A 678 35.19 26.63 13.98
CA VAL A 678 34.98 27.12 12.59
C VAL A 678 35.31 28.60 12.37
N GLU A 679 35.34 29.42 13.44
CA GLU A 679 35.75 30.83 13.44
C GLU A 679 37.23 31.03 13.88
N GLY A 680 38.01 29.96 13.99
CA GLY A 680 39.46 30.04 14.25
C GLY A 680 39.86 30.53 15.65
N LEU A 681 38.94 30.45 16.61
CA LEU A 681 39.12 30.88 18.00
C LEU A 681 39.69 29.75 18.86
N GLU A 682 40.50 30.11 19.87
CA GLU A 682 40.92 29.15 20.90
C GLU A 682 39.73 28.42 21.56
N ALA A 683 39.94 27.15 21.94
CA ALA A 683 38.92 26.31 22.57
C ALA A 683 38.37 26.90 23.90
N SER A 684 37.17 26.44 24.31
CA SER A 684 36.34 27.06 25.38
C SER A 684 36.99 27.24 26.75
N GLY A 685 38.12 26.58 27.03
CA GLY A 685 38.94 26.77 28.23
C GLY A 685 39.84 28.02 28.22
N SER A 686 39.97 28.71 27.07
CA SER A 686 40.80 29.90 26.84
C SER A 686 40.63 31.02 27.88
N THR A 687 41.64 31.88 27.97
CA THR A 687 41.55 33.20 28.61
C THR A 687 40.48 34.08 27.96
N TYR A 688 40.24 33.99 26.64
CA TYR A 688 39.20 34.73 25.93
C TYR A 688 37.88 33.95 25.95
N ILE A 689 36.95 34.39 26.82
CA ILE A 689 35.80 33.57 27.22
C ILE A 689 34.57 33.70 26.34
N CYS A 690 34.49 34.80 25.58
CA CYS A 690 33.36 35.07 24.71
C CYS A 690 33.72 34.82 23.25
N THR A 691 32.73 34.38 22.49
CA THR A 691 32.77 34.35 21.02
C THR A 691 32.32 35.68 20.41
N LEU A 692 31.71 36.56 21.21
CA LEU A 692 31.07 37.81 20.80
C LEU A 692 31.96 39.04 21.06
N CYS A 693 32.74 39.03 22.14
CA CYS A 693 33.55 40.16 22.57
C CYS A 693 34.93 39.76 23.10
N ASP A 694 35.87 40.70 23.14
CA ASP A 694 37.28 40.41 23.37
C ASP A 694 37.71 40.26 24.84
N ALA A 695 36.76 40.34 25.76
CA ALA A 695 37.00 40.28 27.20
C ALA A 695 37.66 38.96 27.66
N THR A 696 38.70 39.10 28.49
CA THR A 696 39.35 37.98 29.17
C THR A 696 38.53 37.47 30.34
N ARG A 697 38.86 36.27 30.84
CA ARG A 697 38.21 35.60 31.98
C ARG A 697 38.31 36.39 33.29
N LEU A 698 39.32 37.26 33.42
CA LEU A 698 39.53 38.12 34.59
C LEU A 698 38.67 39.39 34.49
N GLU A 699 38.79 40.14 33.39
CA GLU A 699 38.00 41.37 33.16
C GLU A 699 36.50 41.07 33.19
N ALA A 700 36.06 40.01 32.51
CA ALA A 700 34.66 39.60 32.49
C ALA A 700 34.16 39.08 33.85
N ALA A 701 35.05 38.69 34.78
CA ALA A 701 34.68 38.34 36.16
C ALA A 701 34.66 39.56 37.10
N GLN A 702 35.28 40.68 36.71
CA GLN A 702 35.26 41.96 37.44
C GLN A 702 34.09 42.84 37.00
N ASN A 703 33.89 42.99 35.69
CA ASN A 703 32.85 43.82 35.08
C ASN A 703 31.49 43.10 35.00
N LEU A 704 31.50 41.80 34.63
CA LEU A 704 30.33 40.90 34.52
C LEU A 704 29.30 41.28 33.44
N VAL A 705 28.86 42.54 33.37
CA VAL A 705 27.69 42.96 32.57
C VAL A 705 27.98 43.98 31.46
N LEU A 706 28.86 44.98 31.65
CA LEU A 706 29.04 46.06 30.67
C LEU A 706 30.03 45.67 29.56
N HIS A 707 29.54 44.95 28.54
CA HIS A 707 30.28 44.60 27.34
C HIS A 707 29.37 44.74 26.11
N SER A 708 29.93 45.01 24.94
CA SER A 708 29.23 44.99 23.65
C SER A 708 29.75 43.86 22.76
N ILE A 709 29.02 43.51 21.71
CA ILE A 709 29.54 42.63 20.66
C ILE A 709 30.62 43.39 19.86
N THR A 710 31.73 42.73 19.58
CA THR A 710 32.82 43.24 18.72
C THR A 710 33.13 42.29 17.57
N ARG A 711 33.33 41.00 17.86
CA ARG A 711 33.77 40.02 16.86
C ARG A 711 32.76 39.83 15.73
N SER A 712 33.28 39.78 14.52
CA SER A 712 32.58 39.36 13.30
C SER A 712 33.47 38.43 12.46
N HIS A 713 32.89 37.67 11.55
CA HIS A 713 33.63 36.76 10.67
C HIS A 713 34.70 37.48 9.81
N ALA A 714 34.36 38.66 9.29
CA ALA A 714 35.29 39.51 8.54
C ALA A 714 36.47 39.96 9.41
N GLU A 715 36.20 40.40 10.64
CA GLU A 715 37.25 40.79 11.58
C GLU A 715 38.13 39.59 12.00
N ASN A 716 37.54 38.40 12.20
CA ASN A 716 38.29 37.17 12.50
C ASN A 716 39.25 36.82 11.34
N LEU A 717 38.84 37.01 10.08
CA LEU A 717 39.70 36.82 8.91
C LEU A 717 40.87 37.81 8.89
N GLU A 718 40.62 39.10 9.17
CA GLU A 718 41.67 40.13 9.26
C GLU A 718 42.64 39.85 10.41
N ARG A 719 42.13 39.51 11.59
CA ARG A 719 42.92 39.12 12.78
C ARG A 719 43.78 37.89 12.51
N TYR A 720 43.27 36.88 11.78
CA TYR A 720 44.08 35.73 11.36
C TYR A 720 45.21 36.13 10.40
N GLU A 721 44.98 37.03 9.44
CA GLU A 721 46.05 37.47 8.54
C GLU A 721 47.11 38.31 9.28
N VAL A 722 46.74 39.08 10.32
CA VAL A 722 47.69 39.72 11.25
C VAL A 722 48.49 38.68 12.03
N TRP A 723 47.84 37.66 12.61
CA TRP A 723 48.50 36.55 13.29
C TRP A 723 49.50 35.82 12.39
N ARG A 724 49.10 35.52 11.14
CA ARG A 724 49.91 34.79 10.15
C ARG A 724 51.09 35.59 9.62
N SER A 725 50.97 36.91 9.51
CA SER A 725 52.02 37.78 8.94
C SER A 725 52.93 38.43 9.97
N ASN A 726 52.49 38.56 11.24
CA ASN A 726 53.16 39.28 12.32
C ASN A 726 53.86 40.59 11.86
N PRO A 727 53.10 41.57 11.34
CA PRO A 727 53.66 42.78 10.73
C PRO A 727 54.30 43.74 11.74
N TYR A 728 54.15 43.47 13.04
CA TYR A 728 54.72 44.25 14.14
C TYR A 728 55.96 43.57 14.77
N HIS A 729 56.31 42.36 14.33
CA HIS A 729 57.40 41.53 14.88
C HIS A 729 57.31 41.29 16.40
N GLU A 730 56.09 41.14 16.89
CA GLU A 730 55.77 40.91 18.31
C GLU A 730 56.12 39.49 18.78
N SER A 731 56.30 39.32 20.09
CA SER A 731 56.36 37.98 20.71
C SER A 731 55.03 37.23 20.56
N ILE A 732 55.03 35.91 20.78
CA ILE A 732 53.82 35.10 20.62
C ILE A 732 52.74 35.48 21.65
N GLU A 733 53.11 35.88 22.87
CA GLU A 733 52.19 36.38 23.89
C GLU A 733 51.56 37.72 23.51
N GLU A 734 52.37 38.68 23.03
CA GLU A 734 51.92 40.02 22.60
C GLU A 734 51.03 39.93 21.35
N LEU A 735 51.46 39.18 20.34
CA LEU A 735 50.71 38.96 19.10
C LEU A 735 49.37 38.26 19.39
N ARG A 736 49.37 37.26 20.28
CA ARG A 736 48.16 36.54 20.73
C ARG A 736 47.18 37.50 21.43
N ASP A 737 47.68 38.48 22.19
CA ASP A 737 46.81 39.51 22.75
C ASP A 737 46.32 40.49 21.68
N ARG A 738 47.17 40.96 20.76
CA ARG A 738 46.76 41.84 19.65
C ARG A 738 45.60 41.26 18.85
N VAL A 739 45.63 39.97 18.53
CA VAL A 739 44.56 39.29 17.76
C VAL A 739 43.44 38.72 18.64
N LYS A 740 43.53 38.91 19.97
CA LYS A 740 42.56 38.46 21.00
C LYS A 740 42.15 36.99 20.83
N GLY A 741 43.14 36.12 20.64
CA GLY A 741 42.95 34.66 20.58
C GLY A 741 42.36 34.10 19.28
N VAL A 742 42.44 34.83 18.16
CA VAL A 742 42.24 34.27 16.80
C VAL A 742 43.58 33.72 16.31
N SER A 743 43.71 32.40 16.14
CA SER A 743 44.99 31.76 15.78
C SER A 743 44.90 30.72 14.64
N ALA A 744 43.68 30.38 14.22
CA ALA A 744 43.41 29.59 13.01
C ALA A 744 42.51 30.39 12.05
N LYS A 745 42.39 29.95 10.80
CA LYS A 745 41.64 30.70 9.79
C LYS A 745 40.14 30.36 9.85
N PRO A 746 39.24 31.35 9.99
CA PRO A 746 37.81 31.13 9.83
C PRO A 746 37.45 30.54 8.47
N PHE A 747 36.48 29.61 8.41
CA PHE A 747 36.00 29.04 7.14
C PHE A 747 34.47 28.94 7.02
N ILE A 748 33.72 29.08 8.13
CA ILE A 748 32.26 29.23 8.11
C ILE A 748 31.92 30.57 8.77
N GLU A 749 31.16 31.41 8.07
CA GLU A 749 30.58 32.63 8.65
C GLU A 749 29.42 32.26 9.58
N THR A 750 29.63 32.44 10.88
CA THR A 750 28.60 32.31 11.91
C THR A 750 28.01 33.67 12.27
N VAL A 751 26.78 33.69 12.80
CA VAL A 751 26.17 34.92 13.33
C VAL A 751 26.55 35.07 14.81
N PRO A 752 27.11 36.22 15.26
CA PRO A 752 27.44 36.46 16.67
C PRO A 752 26.20 36.45 17.58
N SER A 753 25.84 35.26 18.07
CA SER A 753 24.62 35.00 18.86
C SER A 753 24.88 33.94 19.95
N ILE A 754 23.82 33.45 20.62
CA ILE A 754 23.89 32.49 21.74
C ILE A 754 22.97 31.30 21.46
N ASP A 755 23.48 30.07 21.49
CA ASP A 755 22.59 28.90 21.51
C ASP A 755 21.85 28.79 22.85
N ALA A 756 20.54 28.99 22.80
CA ALA A 756 19.67 28.95 23.97
C ALA A 756 19.62 27.56 24.65
N LEU A 757 19.88 26.46 23.91
CA LEU A 757 19.89 25.10 24.48
C LEU A 757 21.17 24.84 25.29
N HIS A 758 22.35 25.07 24.72
CA HIS A 758 23.60 24.90 25.45
C HIS A 758 23.80 25.95 26.54
N CYS A 759 23.22 27.15 26.40
CA CYS A 759 23.09 28.13 27.48
C CYS A 759 22.29 27.57 28.67
N ASP A 760 21.11 27.00 28.44
CA ASP A 760 20.30 26.35 29.49
C ASP A 760 21.06 25.22 30.20
N ILE A 761 21.77 24.38 29.43
CA ILE A 761 22.52 23.23 29.96
C ILE A 761 23.75 23.68 30.76
N GLY A 762 24.50 24.66 30.23
CA GLY A 762 25.69 25.22 30.87
C GLY A 762 25.36 25.94 32.17
N ASN A 763 24.34 26.79 32.16
CA ASN A 763 23.87 27.52 33.35
C ASN A 763 23.33 26.55 34.41
N ALA A 764 22.53 25.55 34.04
CA ALA A 764 22.04 24.55 34.98
C ALA A 764 23.15 23.66 35.57
N ALA A 765 24.18 23.32 34.79
CA ALA A 765 25.35 22.60 35.27
C ALA A 765 26.21 23.45 36.22
N GLU A 766 26.18 24.78 36.10
CA GLU A 766 26.87 25.69 37.02
C GLU A 766 26.08 25.87 38.33
N PHE A 767 24.76 26.10 38.26
CA PHE A 767 23.88 26.09 39.44
C PHE A 767 23.96 24.77 40.23
N TYR A 768 24.06 23.62 39.55
CA TYR A 768 24.27 22.32 40.21
C TYR A 768 25.56 22.30 41.06
N LYS A 769 26.66 22.91 40.58
CA LYS A 769 27.90 23.05 41.37
C LYS A 769 27.75 24.04 42.51
N ILE A 770 26.97 25.12 42.35
CA ILE A 770 26.64 26.03 43.46
C ILE A 770 25.93 25.24 44.58
N PHE A 771 24.88 24.49 44.24
CA PHE A 771 24.15 23.65 45.22
C PHE A 771 25.08 22.65 45.92
N GLN A 772 25.95 21.96 45.19
CA GLN A 772 26.96 21.05 45.76
C GLN A 772 27.91 21.76 46.73
N PHE A 773 28.30 23.01 46.45
CA PHE A 773 29.30 23.76 47.21
C PHE A 773 28.69 24.45 48.45
N GLU A 774 27.42 24.87 48.39
CA GLU A 774 26.70 25.43 49.53
C GLU A 774 26.30 24.35 50.55
N ILE A 775 25.93 23.15 50.09
CA ILE A 775 25.78 21.95 50.95
C ILE A 775 27.08 21.62 51.70
N GLY A 776 28.24 21.88 51.06
CA GLY A 776 29.55 21.68 51.64
C GLY A 776 30.08 22.82 52.51
N GLU A 777 29.38 23.95 52.58
CA GLU A 777 29.85 25.21 53.16
C GLU A 777 31.29 25.58 52.72
N VAL A 778 31.58 25.47 51.41
CA VAL A 778 32.93 25.69 50.83
C VAL A 778 33.49 27.09 51.16
N TYR A 779 32.63 28.08 51.39
CA TYR A 779 33.02 29.43 51.83
C TYR A 779 33.63 29.47 53.25
N LYS A 780 33.44 28.42 54.06
CA LYS A 780 34.16 28.19 55.34
C LYS A 780 35.37 27.27 55.15
N ASN A 781 35.21 26.21 54.35
CA ASN A 781 36.20 25.16 54.15
C ASN A 781 36.71 25.11 52.68
N PRO A 782 37.59 26.05 52.24
CA PRO A 782 38.01 26.14 50.84
C PRO A 782 38.81 24.92 50.35
N ASN A 783 39.59 24.32 51.25
CA ASN A 783 40.52 23.22 50.96
C ASN A 783 39.87 21.82 51.01
N ALA A 784 38.54 21.73 50.96
CA ALA A 784 37.81 20.46 51.08
C ALA A 784 38.20 19.41 50.01
N SER A 785 38.29 18.15 50.43
CA SER A 785 38.88 17.04 49.67
C SER A 785 38.04 16.58 48.46
N LYS A 786 38.62 15.72 47.61
CA LYS A 786 37.90 15.09 46.49
C LYS A 786 36.77 14.17 46.99
N GLU A 787 36.99 13.52 48.12
CA GLU A 787 36.07 12.61 48.81
C GLU A 787 34.92 13.41 49.45
N GLU A 788 35.21 14.56 50.03
CA GLU A 788 34.20 15.49 50.55
C GLU A 788 33.29 16.02 49.44
N ARG A 789 33.86 16.50 48.34
CA ARG A 789 33.09 16.95 47.18
C ARG A 789 32.21 15.84 46.61
N LYS A 790 32.68 14.59 46.59
CA LYS A 790 31.87 13.39 46.25
C LYS A 790 30.76 13.13 47.28
N ARG A 791 31.03 13.24 48.59
CA ARG A 791 30.00 13.08 49.65
C ARG A 791 28.87 14.11 49.49
N TRP A 792 29.19 15.36 49.20
CA TRP A 792 28.18 16.41 48.95
C TRP A 792 27.37 16.15 47.68
N GLN A 793 28.03 15.74 46.59
CA GLN A 793 27.34 15.36 45.34
C GLN A 793 26.35 14.21 45.58
N LEU A 794 26.78 13.13 46.21
CA LEU A 794 25.92 11.99 46.55
C LEU A 794 24.75 12.37 47.47
N THR A 795 24.93 13.39 48.31
CA THR A 795 23.88 13.92 49.20
C THR A 795 22.84 14.70 48.41
N LEU A 796 23.29 15.61 47.53
CA LEU A 796 22.44 16.36 46.58
C LEU A 796 21.67 15.41 45.66
N ASP A 797 22.36 14.47 45.01
CA ASP A 797 21.78 13.45 44.12
C ASP A 797 20.72 12.58 44.81
N LYS A 798 20.95 12.18 46.07
CA LYS A 798 19.99 11.42 46.87
C LYS A 798 18.76 12.27 47.24
N HIS A 799 18.94 13.56 47.52
CA HIS A 799 17.85 14.46 47.89
C HIS A 799 17.01 14.89 46.67
N LEU A 800 17.63 15.27 45.56
CA LEU A 800 16.96 15.58 44.29
C LEU A 800 16.15 14.38 43.77
N ARG A 801 16.63 13.15 43.99
CA ARG A 801 15.86 11.93 43.72
C ARG A 801 14.64 11.79 44.65
N LYS A 802 14.78 12.14 45.94
CA LYS A 802 13.71 12.01 46.95
C LYS A 802 12.60 13.06 46.78
N LYS A 803 12.94 14.31 46.46
CA LYS A 803 11.97 15.43 46.33
C LYS A 803 11.54 15.64 44.88
N MET A 804 12.48 15.91 43.99
CA MET A 804 12.21 16.35 42.61
C MET A 804 12.05 15.18 41.62
N ASN A 805 12.10 13.93 42.11
CA ASN A 805 12.11 12.70 41.31
C ASN A 805 13.22 12.67 40.22
N LEU A 806 14.30 13.43 40.43
CA LEU A 806 15.42 13.52 39.49
C LEU A 806 16.39 12.35 39.71
N LYS A 807 16.62 11.55 38.66
CA LYS A 807 17.68 10.54 38.65
C LYS A 807 19.00 11.22 38.24
N PRO A 808 20.10 11.04 38.99
CA PRO A 808 21.43 11.54 38.61
C PRO A 808 21.84 11.08 37.20
N ILE A 809 22.55 11.94 36.49
CA ILE A 809 23.02 11.73 35.11
C ILE A 809 24.49 12.17 34.97
N MET A 810 25.24 11.51 34.09
CA MET A 810 26.69 11.74 33.95
C MET A 810 27.02 13.01 33.13
N ARG A 811 26.24 13.30 32.07
CA ARG A 811 26.26 14.57 31.32
C ARG A 811 24.89 15.24 31.48
N MET A 812 24.89 16.55 31.79
CA MET A 812 23.69 17.35 31.91
C MET A 812 22.94 17.41 30.57
N ASN A 813 21.61 17.42 30.58
CA ASN A 813 20.77 17.56 29.38
C ASN A 813 19.62 18.54 29.61
N GLY A 814 19.03 19.05 28.52
CA GLY A 814 17.98 20.08 28.57
C GLY A 814 16.74 19.69 29.39
N ASN A 815 16.37 18.41 29.44
CA ASN A 815 15.25 17.94 30.25
C ASN A 815 15.54 17.95 31.76
N PHE A 816 16.78 17.66 32.16
CA PHE A 816 17.20 17.80 33.56
C PHE A 816 17.38 19.28 33.93
N ALA A 817 18.00 20.07 33.04
CA ALA A 817 18.17 21.52 33.22
C ALA A 817 16.81 22.22 33.44
N ARG A 818 15.82 21.97 32.58
CA ARG A 818 14.45 22.52 32.72
C ARG A 818 13.73 22.12 34.02
N LYS A 819 14.13 21.03 34.68
CA LYS A 819 13.56 20.62 35.98
C LYS A 819 14.35 21.16 37.18
N LEU A 820 15.68 21.22 37.07
CA LEU A 820 16.57 21.72 38.12
C LEU A 820 16.47 23.24 38.29
N MET A 821 16.22 23.98 37.21
CA MET A 821 16.03 25.44 37.25
C MET A 821 14.58 25.78 37.64
N THR A 822 14.22 25.53 38.90
CA THR A 822 12.89 25.79 39.48
C THR A 822 13.00 26.25 40.94
N LYS A 823 12.02 27.04 41.41
CA LYS A 823 11.97 27.49 42.82
C LYS A 823 11.88 26.31 43.79
N GLU A 824 11.01 25.34 43.47
CA GLU A 824 10.84 24.07 44.21
C GLU A 824 12.18 23.32 44.42
N THR A 825 13.04 23.29 43.39
CA THR A 825 14.37 22.65 43.50
C THR A 825 15.24 23.38 44.51
N VAL A 826 15.25 24.72 44.50
CA VAL A 826 16.05 25.51 45.45
C VAL A 826 15.51 25.38 46.87
N GLU A 827 14.19 25.32 47.05
CA GLU A 827 13.57 25.06 48.35
C GLU A 827 13.97 23.68 48.90
N ALA A 828 13.94 22.63 48.08
CA ALA A 828 14.43 21.30 48.44
C ALA A 828 15.94 21.29 48.74
N VAL A 829 16.76 22.06 48.00
CA VAL A 829 18.20 22.20 48.28
C VAL A 829 18.46 22.97 49.58
N CYS A 830 17.64 23.94 49.93
CA CYS A 830 17.75 24.68 51.20
C CYS A 830 17.58 23.76 52.43
N GLU A 831 16.81 22.67 52.34
CA GLU A 831 16.70 21.66 53.42
C GLU A 831 18.03 20.99 53.79
N LEU A 832 19.05 21.09 52.93
CA LEU A 832 20.40 20.55 53.16
C LEU A 832 21.42 21.60 53.65
N ILE A 833 21.07 22.89 53.64
CA ILE A 833 21.99 23.99 53.91
C ILE A 833 21.72 24.55 55.31
N LYS A 834 22.77 24.75 56.11
CA LYS A 834 22.63 25.15 57.53
C LYS A 834 22.44 26.65 57.76
N CYS A 835 22.89 27.49 56.83
CA CYS A 835 22.92 28.94 56.99
C CYS A 835 21.70 29.61 56.33
N GLN A 836 20.87 30.30 57.12
CA GLN A 836 19.64 30.94 56.64
C GLN A 836 19.91 32.02 55.58
N GLU A 837 20.93 32.86 55.76
CA GLU A 837 21.33 33.86 54.75
C GLU A 837 21.70 33.23 53.40
N ARG A 838 22.21 31.99 53.40
CA ARG A 838 22.53 31.25 52.17
C ARG A 838 21.27 30.73 51.48
N HIS A 839 20.19 30.44 52.22
CA HIS A 839 18.89 30.12 51.62
C HIS A 839 18.35 31.33 50.85
N GLU A 840 18.39 32.51 51.48
CA GLU A 840 17.90 33.76 50.90
C GLU A 840 18.71 34.13 49.65
N ALA A 841 20.04 34.12 49.73
CA ALA A 841 20.91 34.37 48.58
C ALA A 841 20.69 33.39 47.41
N LEU A 842 20.43 32.10 47.68
CA LEU A 842 20.12 31.11 46.62
C LEU A 842 18.73 31.30 46.03
N LYS A 843 17.73 31.65 46.86
CA LYS A 843 16.35 31.92 46.40
C LYS A 843 16.29 33.18 45.55
N GLU A 844 16.99 34.25 45.95
CA GLU A 844 17.11 35.49 45.17
C GLU A 844 17.82 35.23 43.83
N LEU A 845 18.96 34.52 43.85
CA LEU A 845 19.71 34.18 42.63
C LEU A 845 18.86 33.35 41.63
N MET A 846 18.07 32.39 42.11
CA MET A 846 17.17 31.61 41.25
C MET A 846 15.94 32.41 40.79
N ASP A 847 15.40 33.30 41.62
CA ASP A 847 14.29 34.18 41.21
C ASP A 847 14.71 35.13 40.08
N LEU A 848 15.88 35.74 40.19
CA LEU A 848 16.49 36.55 39.13
C LEU A 848 16.75 35.71 37.87
N TYR A 849 17.33 34.51 38.00
CA TYR A 849 17.52 33.60 36.87
C TYR A 849 16.19 33.27 36.16
N LEU A 850 15.12 33.04 36.92
CA LEU A 850 13.79 32.75 36.39
C LEU A 850 13.06 33.97 35.79
N LYS A 851 13.39 35.19 36.21
CA LYS A 851 12.95 36.43 35.56
C LYS A 851 13.67 36.67 34.22
N MET A 852 14.96 36.38 34.17
CA MET A 852 15.77 36.61 32.96
C MET A 852 15.58 35.50 31.91
N LYS A 853 15.47 34.24 32.34
CA LYS A 853 15.43 33.06 31.46
C LYS A 853 14.36 33.05 30.35
N PRO A 854 13.13 33.56 30.55
CA PRO A 854 12.15 33.67 29.48
C PRO A 854 12.64 34.49 28.29
N VAL A 855 13.45 35.53 28.54
CA VAL A 855 13.85 36.51 27.53
C VAL A 855 14.74 35.90 26.44
N TRP A 856 15.68 35.01 26.79
CA TRP A 856 16.50 34.30 25.79
C TRP A 856 15.92 32.95 25.30
N ARG A 857 14.77 32.50 25.83
CA ARG A 857 14.13 31.20 25.44
C ARG A 857 12.78 31.33 24.75
N SER A 858 12.12 32.47 24.89
CA SER A 858 10.93 32.85 24.13
C SER A 858 11.19 32.83 22.63
N SER A 859 10.15 32.57 21.83
CA SER A 859 10.25 32.68 20.37
C SER A 859 10.16 34.14 19.93
N CYS A 860 9.35 34.97 20.61
CA CYS A 860 9.26 36.42 20.41
C CYS A 860 9.15 37.16 21.77
N PRO A 861 10.27 37.42 22.47
CA PRO A 861 10.26 37.97 23.83
C PRO A 861 9.57 39.35 23.92
N ALA A 862 9.67 40.17 22.87
CA ALA A 862 8.98 41.46 22.78
C ALA A 862 7.43 41.36 22.78
N LYS A 863 6.86 40.17 22.55
CA LYS A 863 5.41 39.90 22.64
C LYS A 863 5.05 39.00 23.82
N GLU A 864 5.87 37.99 24.09
CA GLU A 864 5.59 36.97 25.12
C GLU A 864 5.98 37.43 26.54
N CYS A 865 6.99 38.29 26.69
CA CYS A 865 7.49 38.73 28.00
C CYS A 865 8.14 40.14 28.01
N PRO A 866 7.47 41.18 27.45
CA PRO A 866 8.06 42.52 27.27
C PRO A 866 8.53 43.18 28.57
N GLU A 867 7.83 42.96 29.69
CA GLU A 867 8.25 43.50 31.00
C GLU A 867 9.60 42.93 31.46
N LEU A 868 9.81 41.61 31.26
CA LEU A 868 11.05 40.93 31.64
C LEU A 868 12.21 41.32 30.71
N LEU A 869 11.92 41.57 29.43
CA LEU A 869 12.89 42.12 28.48
C LEU A 869 13.32 43.54 28.89
N CYS A 870 12.35 44.43 29.19
CA CYS A 870 12.64 45.79 29.64
C CYS A 870 13.43 45.83 30.96
N GLN A 871 13.17 44.91 31.89
CA GLN A 871 13.88 44.81 33.17
C GLN A 871 15.18 43.98 33.09
N TYR A 872 15.57 43.45 31.92
CA TYR A 872 16.65 42.47 31.84
C TYR A 872 17.98 42.99 32.37
N SER A 873 18.37 44.22 31.98
CA SER A 873 19.65 44.83 32.38
C SER A 873 19.74 45.12 33.89
N PHE A 874 18.62 45.45 34.53
CA PHE A 874 18.56 45.59 35.99
C PHE A 874 18.69 44.23 36.69
N ASN A 875 17.97 43.21 36.19
CA ASN A 875 18.07 41.86 36.72
C ASN A 875 19.47 41.26 36.52
N SER A 876 20.16 41.53 35.40
CA SER A 876 21.52 41.04 35.15
C SER A 876 22.56 41.73 36.04
N GLN A 877 22.45 43.05 36.24
CA GLN A 877 23.24 43.79 37.23
C GLN A 877 23.05 43.21 38.63
N ARG A 878 21.81 43.03 39.08
CA ARG A 878 21.53 42.48 40.41
C ARG A 878 22.02 41.04 40.58
N PHE A 879 21.95 40.22 39.52
CA PHE A 879 22.52 38.87 39.52
C PHE A 879 24.05 38.90 39.65
N ALA A 880 24.71 39.81 38.93
CA ALA A 880 26.15 40.03 39.00
C ALA A 880 26.62 40.51 40.39
N GLU A 881 25.87 41.41 41.05
CA GLU A 881 26.08 41.80 42.46
C GLU A 881 26.06 40.59 43.40
N LEU A 882 25.06 39.70 43.28
CA LEU A 882 24.98 38.51 44.14
C LEU A 882 26.14 37.54 43.90
N LEU A 883 26.56 37.34 42.65
CA LEU A 883 27.72 36.50 42.33
C LEU A 883 29.02 37.06 42.93
N SER A 884 29.25 38.36 42.79
CA SER A 884 30.46 39.06 43.26
C SER A 884 30.51 39.28 44.77
N THR A 885 29.37 39.32 45.45
CA THR A 885 29.27 39.49 46.92
C THR A 885 29.07 38.16 47.65
N LYS A 886 27.88 37.56 47.59
CA LYS A 886 27.53 36.34 48.36
C LYS A 886 28.28 35.10 47.85
N PHE A 887 28.49 34.97 46.54
CA PHE A 887 29.21 33.84 45.92
C PHE A 887 30.67 34.16 45.54
N LYS A 888 31.26 35.22 46.12
CA LYS A 888 32.62 35.69 45.84
C LYS A 888 33.67 34.58 45.83
N TYR A 889 33.61 33.67 46.81
CA TYR A 889 34.50 32.51 46.96
C TYR A 889 34.57 31.57 45.72
N ARG A 890 33.58 31.65 44.82
CA ARG A 890 33.52 30.90 43.57
C ARG A 890 33.85 31.74 42.33
N TYR A 891 33.48 33.03 42.31
CA TYR A 891 33.52 33.85 41.09
C TYR A 891 34.59 34.96 41.07
N GLU A 892 35.28 35.21 42.19
CA GLU A 892 36.46 36.08 42.18
C GLU A 892 37.52 35.55 41.19
N GLY A 893 37.86 36.39 40.21
CA GLY A 893 38.83 36.09 39.14
C GLY A 893 38.38 35.08 38.08
N LYS A 894 37.14 34.58 38.09
CA LYS A 894 36.66 33.62 37.07
C LYS A 894 35.14 33.56 36.91
N ILE A 895 34.69 33.53 35.66
CA ILE A 895 33.29 33.30 35.28
C ILE A 895 33.21 32.21 34.19
N THR A 896 32.04 31.57 34.05
CA THR A 896 31.75 30.62 32.97
C THR A 896 31.36 31.38 31.69
N ASN A 897 31.70 30.79 30.53
CA ASN A 897 31.47 31.43 29.23
C ASN A 897 29.97 31.73 29.01
N TYR A 898 29.07 30.85 29.47
CA TYR A 898 27.62 31.05 29.37
C TYR A 898 27.06 32.06 30.38
N PHE A 899 27.55 32.17 31.62
CA PHE A 899 27.13 33.26 32.50
C PHE A 899 27.52 34.61 31.92
N HIS A 900 28.74 34.79 31.42
CA HIS A 900 29.13 36.03 30.75
C HIS A 900 28.25 36.35 29.52
N LYS A 901 28.03 35.38 28.62
CA LYS A 901 27.10 35.53 27.48
C LYS A 901 25.68 35.93 27.93
N THR A 902 25.17 35.29 28.97
CA THR A 902 23.81 35.55 29.52
C THR A 902 23.69 36.94 30.14
N LEU A 903 24.70 37.38 30.91
CA LEU A 903 24.62 38.60 31.71
C LEU A 903 24.90 39.89 30.89
N ALA A 904 25.78 39.82 29.90
CA ALA A 904 26.19 40.98 29.10
C ALA A 904 25.43 41.11 27.76
N HIS A 905 25.40 40.05 26.93
CA HIS A 905 25.11 40.19 25.50
C HIS A 905 23.64 39.94 25.09
N VAL A 906 22.81 39.40 25.98
CA VAL A 906 21.41 39.03 25.65
C VAL A 906 20.54 40.21 25.19
N PRO A 907 20.59 41.42 25.80
CA PRO A 907 19.81 42.56 25.31
C PRO A 907 20.16 42.98 23.89
N GLU A 908 21.46 43.14 23.60
CA GLU A 908 21.97 43.58 22.28
C GLU A 908 21.59 42.59 21.16
N ILE A 909 21.68 41.28 21.44
CA ILE A 909 21.27 40.25 20.48
C ILE A 909 19.75 40.29 20.23
N ILE A 910 18.92 40.54 21.24
CA ILE A 910 17.47 40.60 21.07
C ILE A 910 17.02 41.88 20.37
N GLU A 911 17.71 43.01 20.59
CA GLU A 911 17.49 44.24 19.82
C GLU A 911 17.83 44.04 18.33
N ARG A 912 18.94 43.36 18.03
CA ARG A 912 19.40 43.08 16.66
C ARG A 912 18.60 41.99 15.92
N ASP A 913 18.24 40.91 16.61
CA ASP A 913 17.69 39.68 16.01
C ASP A 913 16.20 39.44 16.33
N GLY A 914 15.60 40.25 17.22
CA GLY A 914 14.23 40.11 17.73
C GLY A 914 13.98 38.91 18.65
N SER A 915 14.89 37.94 18.68
CA SER A 915 14.76 36.67 19.42
C SER A 915 16.12 35.98 19.57
N ILE A 916 16.24 35.11 20.58
CA ILE A 916 17.32 34.12 20.70
C ILE A 916 16.73 32.69 20.67
N GLY A 917 15.60 32.48 21.36
CA GLY A 917 14.99 31.15 21.50
C GLY A 917 14.57 30.52 20.18
N ALA A 918 14.12 31.31 19.20
CA ALA A 918 13.77 30.82 17.86
C ALA A 918 15.01 30.35 17.05
N TRP A 919 16.17 30.93 17.33
CA TRP A 919 17.42 30.71 16.58
C TRP A 919 18.29 29.58 17.14
N ALA A 920 17.86 28.94 18.22
CA ALA A 920 18.58 27.90 18.94
C ALA A 920 18.82 26.59 18.15
N SER A 921 19.75 25.79 18.66
CA SER A 921 20.11 24.45 18.17
C SER A 921 19.06 23.37 18.48
N GLU A 922 18.06 23.62 19.32
CA GLU A 922 17.13 22.59 19.85
C GLU A 922 16.32 21.87 18.75
N GLY A 923 16.07 22.52 17.61
CA GLY A 923 15.53 21.85 16.40
C GLY A 923 16.52 20.90 15.72
N ASN A 924 17.81 21.27 15.67
CA ASN A 924 18.85 20.41 15.12
C ASN A 924 19.09 19.20 16.03
N GLU A 925 19.27 19.42 17.34
CA GLU A 925 19.42 18.35 18.34
C GLU A 925 18.21 17.39 18.36
N SER A 926 17.00 17.90 18.12
CA SER A 926 15.81 17.05 17.95
C SER A 926 15.88 16.18 16.68
N GLY A 927 16.55 16.63 15.62
CA GLY A 927 16.87 15.84 14.43
C GLY A 927 17.85 14.69 14.68
N ASN A 928 18.77 14.78 15.65
CA ASN A 928 19.71 13.70 16.00
C ASN A 928 18.98 12.42 16.46
N LYS A 929 17.85 12.59 17.14
CA LYS A 929 16.92 11.52 17.55
C LYS A 929 16.25 10.86 16.34
N LEU A 930 15.99 11.59 15.26
CA LEU A 930 15.50 11.02 13.99
C LEU A 930 16.60 10.24 13.26
N PHE A 931 17.80 10.80 13.11
CA PHE A 931 18.95 10.11 12.51
C PHE A 931 19.21 8.73 13.14
N ARG A 932 19.31 8.67 14.48
CA ARG A 932 19.51 7.40 15.23
C ARG A 932 18.36 6.40 15.05
N ARG A 933 17.16 6.85 14.67
CA ARG A 933 16.00 5.99 14.34
C ARG A 933 16.04 5.52 12.89
N PHE A 934 16.20 6.42 11.93
CA PHE A 934 16.18 6.09 10.50
C PHE A 934 17.34 5.16 10.11
N ARG A 935 18.56 5.41 10.64
CA ARG A 935 19.75 4.56 10.46
C ARG A 935 19.55 3.10 10.91
N LYS A 936 18.55 2.83 11.77
CA LYS A 936 18.19 1.49 12.28
C LYS A 936 16.91 0.92 11.66
N MET A 937 15.91 1.74 11.35
CA MET A 937 14.55 1.32 11.01
C MET A 937 14.19 1.48 9.53
N ASN A 938 14.83 2.42 8.83
CA ASN A 938 14.43 2.86 7.50
C ASN A 938 15.51 2.61 6.44
N ALA A 939 16.79 2.61 6.84
CA ALA A 939 17.94 2.48 5.95
C ALA A 939 18.42 1.05 5.66
N ARG A 940 19.03 0.87 4.48
CA ARG A 940 19.89 -0.27 4.11
C ARG A 940 21.00 -0.42 5.16
N GLN A 941 21.19 -1.63 5.67
CA GLN A 941 22.19 -1.91 6.70
C GLN A 941 23.56 -2.22 6.08
N SER A 942 24.17 -1.21 5.44
CA SER A 942 25.45 -1.31 4.73
C SER A 942 26.11 0.07 4.64
N LYS A 943 27.42 0.17 4.93
CA LYS A 943 28.23 1.41 4.88
C LYS A 943 27.98 2.24 3.62
N CYS A 944 27.96 1.59 2.46
CA CYS A 944 27.87 2.23 1.14
C CYS A 944 26.57 3.04 0.90
N TYR A 945 25.46 2.62 1.51
CA TYR A 945 24.12 3.17 1.23
C TYR A 945 23.43 3.79 2.45
N GLU A 946 23.97 3.63 3.66
CA GLU A 946 23.24 4.02 4.86
C GLU A 946 23.06 5.53 5.01
N MET A 947 23.96 6.36 4.47
CA MET A 947 23.81 7.82 4.44
C MET A 947 22.97 8.33 3.24
N GLU A 948 22.54 7.44 2.35
CA GLU A 948 21.64 7.74 1.20
C GLU A 948 20.16 7.48 1.54
N ASP A 949 19.88 6.59 2.50
CA ASP A 949 18.52 6.24 2.95
C ASP A 949 18.05 6.97 4.23
N VAL A 950 18.92 7.76 4.89
CA VAL A 950 18.68 8.39 6.21
C VAL A 950 18.30 9.86 6.07
#